data_AF-M7ZKN3-F1
#
_entry.id   AF-M7ZKN3-F1
#
_cell.length_a   1.000
_cell.length_b   1.000
_cell.length_c   1.000
_cell.angle_alpha   90.00
_cell.angle_beta   90.00
_cell.angle_gamma   90.00
#
_symmetry.space_group_name_H-M   'P 1'
#
loop_
_entity.id
_entity.type
_entity.pdbx_description
1 polymer ?
#
loop_
_entity_poly.entity_id
_entity_poly.type
_entity_poly.pdbx_seq_one_letter_code
_entity_poly.pdbx_strand_id
1 'polypeptide(L)'
;MDHASCNEAPPRLQWSTTGAVMELRRDADGAASELFLRVVVGVALSLFSIISGAAALELCRWLRYCEVADAGAIMRSSIATYRESLSRLAGEVDDATADEIPAPWPSRRGDNAPTPPSSGRRRRYTRPDPAEPDEISKLKEDIEKIQASEAEIKALSFNYAAMLKEKEVIQKNGPHPLPVHCKGDALVEERAYFASKQASLENEIKQLKQQLRCYSNKEDDTTRRLEDENKRNEFLQQQLNELKVDREMVATTMEELHKELSEKKAELRCLQDELSTRDNERASDGSLQSLRSMVMALQKENSDLKIAKGSLDKELVTMESTTQKVDNSTSDVDNFSDVEKVKDEMASLKKALQGAFHERDRALQNLSRLKQHLLDKDLEDQEKMDEDSKVIEELRAICEQQRAHIVQLERALKVEMTKQEESKKTINDERSRSNEQIEDLQYKLANCMNALESKDQELLNLQSALGQYYAESEAKERLGDDLAMAREALAKLSESLKVANQGIEISRREKDEVVAKLSQAEKMLADGKRSLQKLEDDNSRLRHALEQSMTTVNRMSLDSDNSVDRRIVIKLLVTYFQRNHSKEVLDLMVRMLGFSEEDKQRIGSAQSNVGKSFADLWVDFLLKETEEREKQKASEAAARLSHEENQTTSRSASNLQASQHIANPGLSTKPHQFDRPDSDEFRMVPLAPMYHPCRRL
;
A
#
# COMPACT_ATOMS: atom_id res chain seq x y z
N MET A 1 15.94 -9.90 59.58
CA MET A 1 15.84 -9.38 60.95
C MET A 1 14.76 -8.31 60.96
N ASP A 2 13.58 -8.52 61.55
CA ASP A 2 13.09 -9.72 62.25
C ASP A 2 11.61 -10.00 61.94
N HIS A 3 11.12 -11.19 62.34
CA HIS A 3 9.80 -11.74 61.97
C HIS A 3 8.79 -11.70 63.13
N ALA A 4 7.54 -11.33 62.83
CA ALA A 4 6.25 -11.85 63.35
C ALA A 4 5.15 -10.80 63.02
N SER A 5 4.05 -11.01 62.28
CA SER A 5 3.23 -12.15 61.81
C SER A 5 1.91 -12.34 62.55
N CYS A 6 0.84 -12.63 61.79
CA CYS A 6 -0.51 -13.08 62.17
C CYS A 6 -1.58 -12.03 62.58
N ASN A 7 -2.42 -11.68 61.60
CA ASN A 7 -3.90 -11.72 61.58
C ASN A 7 -4.73 -11.39 62.85
N GLU A 8 -5.66 -10.44 62.72
CA GLU A 8 -7.08 -10.67 63.07
C GLU A 8 -8.04 -9.72 62.32
N ALA A 9 -9.37 -9.91 62.46
CA ALA A 9 -10.41 -9.33 61.61
C ALA A 9 -11.10 -8.07 62.18
N PRO A 10 -11.72 -7.19 61.35
CA PRO A 10 -12.33 -5.94 61.82
C PRO A 10 -13.66 -6.15 62.57
N PRO A 11 -13.96 -5.33 63.60
CA PRO A 11 -15.12 -5.53 64.47
C PRO A 11 -16.46 -5.05 63.87
N ARG A 12 -17.55 -5.71 64.26
CA ARG A 12 -18.93 -5.23 64.02
C ARG A 12 -19.35 -4.25 65.11
N LEU A 13 -19.93 -3.12 64.71
CA LEU A 13 -20.65 -2.23 65.63
C LEU A 13 -22.06 -2.79 65.91
N GLN A 14 -22.38 -3.02 67.18
CA GLN A 14 -23.76 -3.13 67.67
C GLN A 14 -24.10 -1.91 68.50
N TRP A 15 -25.29 -1.36 68.31
CA TRP A 15 -25.84 -0.29 69.14
C TRP A 15 -26.77 -0.90 70.19
N SER A 16 -26.68 -0.42 71.42
CA SER A 16 -27.68 -0.68 72.46
C SER A 16 -28.16 0.65 73.05
N THR A 17 -29.47 0.78 73.20
CA THR A 17 -30.09 1.89 73.94
C THR A 17 -31.36 1.35 74.58
N THR A 18 -31.33 1.17 75.89
CA THR A 18 -32.47 0.66 76.66
C THR A 18 -33.53 1.75 76.81
N GLY A 19 -34.59 1.66 76.01
CA GLY A 19 -35.82 2.44 76.19
C GLY A 19 -36.69 1.82 77.29
N ALA A 20 -37.07 2.59 78.30
CA ALA A 20 -37.99 2.15 79.34
C ALA A 20 -39.44 2.09 78.83
N VAL A 21 -40.23 1.17 79.38
CA VAL A 21 -41.66 1.04 79.06
C VAL A 21 -42.45 2.17 79.70
N MET A 22 -43.29 2.85 78.92
CA MET A 22 -44.52 3.45 79.42
C MET A 22 -45.70 2.96 78.59
N GLU A 23 -46.69 2.43 79.28
CA GLU A 23 -47.86 1.77 78.70
C GLU A 23 -49.05 2.75 78.66
N LEU A 24 -49.58 3.01 77.47
CA LEU A 24 -50.86 3.68 77.29
C LEU A 24 -51.63 3.01 76.13
N ARG A 25 -52.77 2.42 76.46
CA ARG A 25 -53.71 1.88 75.47
C ARG A 25 -54.53 3.01 74.82
N ARG A 26 -54.78 2.84 73.51
CA ARG A 26 -56.12 2.83 72.84
C ARG A 26 -57.24 3.68 73.48
N ASP A 27 -57.99 4.51 72.75
CA ASP A 27 -58.52 4.31 71.39
C ASP A 27 -58.67 5.64 70.59
N ALA A 28 -58.45 5.60 69.27
CA ALA A 28 -58.92 6.61 68.27
C ALA A 28 -58.58 6.17 66.83
N ASP A 29 -59.43 5.35 66.19
CA ASP A 29 -59.22 4.90 64.80
C ASP A 29 -59.58 5.95 63.74
N GLY A 30 -59.01 5.82 62.53
CA GLY A 30 -59.46 6.52 61.32
C GLY A 30 -58.35 7.26 60.57
N ALA A 31 -57.91 8.42 61.06
CA ALA A 31 -57.13 9.38 60.26
C ALA A 31 -55.61 9.12 60.20
N ALA A 32 -55.03 8.42 61.18
CA ALA A 32 -53.58 8.28 61.29
C ALA A 32 -52.96 7.34 60.22
N SER A 33 -53.70 6.34 59.77
CA SER A 33 -53.22 5.31 58.83
C SER A 33 -52.94 5.84 57.42
N GLU A 34 -53.79 6.74 56.90
CA GLU A 34 -53.62 7.29 55.54
C GLU A 34 -52.41 8.23 55.45
N LEU A 35 -52.15 9.02 56.50
CA LEU A 35 -50.96 9.85 56.62
C LEU A 35 -49.69 9.00 56.76
N PHE A 36 -49.72 7.93 57.56
CA PHE A 36 -48.58 7.04 57.73
C PHE A 36 -48.21 6.34 56.42
N LEU A 37 -49.19 5.84 55.65
CA LEU A 37 -48.93 5.28 54.32
C LEU A 37 -48.33 6.30 53.36
N ARG A 38 -48.85 7.54 53.32
CA ARG A 38 -48.29 8.60 52.45
C ARG A 38 -46.83 8.93 52.79
N VAL A 39 -46.48 9.02 54.08
CA VAL A 39 -45.10 9.29 54.51
C VAL A 39 -44.18 8.11 54.18
N VAL A 40 -44.59 6.88 54.46
CA VAL A 40 -43.78 5.68 54.17
C VAL A 40 -43.55 5.51 52.66
N VAL A 41 -44.58 5.71 51.83
CA VAL A 41 -44.44 5.65 50.36
C VAL A 41 -43.57 6.79 49.84
N GLY A 42 -43.71 8.01 50.38
CA GLY A 42 -42.85 9.14 50.01
C GLY A 42 -41.38 8.87 50.31
N VAL A 43 -41.06 8.40 51.52
CA VAL A 43 -39.69 8.03 51.93
C VAL A 43 -39.16 6.86 51.08
N ALA A 44 -39.97 5.85 50.79
CA ALA A 44 -39.57 4.74 49.92
C ALA A 44 -39.24 5.20 48.49
N LEU A 45 -40.04 6.10 47.90
CA LEU A 45 -39.78 6.67 46.57
C LEU A 45 -38.55 7.59 46.54
N SER A 46 -38.31 8.38 47.59
CA SER A 46 -37.08 9.17 47.74
C SER A 46 -35.85 8.27 47.85
N LEU A 47 -35.88 7.22 48.68
CA LEU A 47 -34.80 6.25 48.79
C LEU A 47 -34.57 5.50 47.47
N PHE A 48 -35.63 5.11 46.76
CA PHE A 48 -35.51 4.45 45.46
C PHE A 48 -34.87 5.36 44.41
N SER A 49 -35.23 6.65 44.37
CA SER A 49 -34.57 7.64 43.50
C SER A 49 -33.10 7.85 43.87
N ILE A 50 -32.75 7.89 45.16
CA ILE A 50 -31.35 8.02 45.61
C ILE A 50 -30.53 6.79 45.24
N ILE A 51 -31.06 5.58 45.46
CA ILE A 51 -30.40 4.31 45.11
C ILE A 51 -30.24 4.17 43.59
N SER A 52 -31.28 4.51 42.81
CA SER A 52 -31.23 4.50 41.34
C SER A 52 -30.24 5.53 40.80
N GLY A 53 -30.17 6.73 41.38
CA GLY A 53 -29.19 7.75 41.02
C GLY A 53 -27.74 7.35 41.35
N ALA A 54 -27.51 6.73 42.51
CA ALA A 54 -26.21 6.19 42.88
C ALA A 54 -25.77 5.04 41.96
N ALA A 55 -26.69 4.11 41.64
CA ALA A 55 -26.43 3.02 40.70
C ALA A 55 -26.14 3.53 39.28
N ALA A 56 -26.85 4.55 38.81
CA ALA A 56 -26.58 5.18 37.51
C ALA A 56 -25.23 5.90 37.49
N LEU A 57 -24.83 6.58 38.58
CA LEU A 57 -23.51 7.22 38.68
C LEU A 57 -22.38 6.19 38.69
N GLU A 58 -22.49 5.09 39.44
CA GLU A 58 -21.47 4.04 39.43
C GLU A 58 -21.44 3.26 38.11
N LEU A 59 -22.58 3.03 37.42
CA LEU A 59 -22.58 2.49 36.05
C LEU A 59 -21.89 3.42 35.05
N CYS A 60 -22.17 4.73 35.09
CA CYS A 60 -21.48 5.73 34.26
C CYS A 60 -19.98 5.81 34.58
N ARG A 61 -19.59 5.60 35.84
CA ARG A 61 -18.20 5.57 36.29
C ARG A 61 -17.48 4.30 35.81
N TRP A 62 -18.14 3.15 35.90
CA TRP A 62 -17.64 1.86 35.46
C TRP A 62 -17.48 1.81 33.92
N LEU A 63 -18.49 2.25 33.17
CA LEU A 63 -18.41 2.39 31.71
C LEU A 63 -17.24 3.27 31.27
N ARG A 64 -17.07 4.45 31.89
CA ARG A 64 -15.94 5.35 31.60
C ARG A 64 -14.59 4.74 32.00
N TYR A 65 -14.56 3.86 33.00
CA TYR A 65 -13.34 3.13 33.38
C TYR A 65 -13.00 2.03 32.38
N CYS A 66 -13.99 1.30 31.86
CA CYS A 66 -13.83 0.33 30.78
C CYS A 66 -13.38 1.01 29.47
N GLU A 67 -14.02 2.10 29.08
CA GLU A 67 -13.70 2.86 27.86
C GLU A 67 -12.25 3.39 27.87
N VAL A 68 -11.78 3.89 29.02
CA VAL A 68 -10.36 4.29 29.21
C VAL A 68 -9.42 3.08 29.29
N ALA A 69 -9.87 1.95 29.87
CA ALA A 69 -9.06 0.73 29.93
C ALA A 69 -8.84 0.10 28.55
N ASP A 70 -9.88 0.06 27.70
CA ASP A 70 -9.85 -0.43 26.33
C ASP A 70 -9.06 0.52 25.41
N ALA A 71 -9.28 1.84 25.50
CA ALA A 71 -8.44 2.81 24.78
C ALA A 71 -6.96 2.66 25.16
N GLY A 72 -6.66 2.46 26.46
CA GLY A 72 -5.32 2.15 26.94
C GLY A 72 -4.80 0.79 26.47
N ALA A 73 -5.65 -0.23 26.29
CA ALA A 73 -5.27 -1.55 25.81
C ALA A 73 -4.96 -1.53 24.31
N ILE A 74 -5.78 -0.84 23.52
CA ILE A 74 -5.56 -0.57 22.09
C ILE A 74 -4.25 0.21 21.92
N MET A 75 -4.04 1.29 22.68
CA MET A 75 -2.80 2.06 22.63
C MET A 75 -1.57 1.23 23.00
N ARG A 76 -1.64 0.38 24.03
CA ARG A 76 -0.56 -0.57 24.38
C ARG A 76 -0.33 -1.61 23.28
N SER A 77 -1.38 -2.08 22.61
CA SER A 77 -1.29 -3.00 21.47
C SER A 77 -0.60 -2.33 20.28
N SER A 78 -1.01 -1.11 19.89
CA SER A 78 -0.36 -0.35 18.82
C SER A 78 1.11 -0.04 19.13
N ILE A 79 1.44 0.31 20.38
CA ILE A 79 2.84 0.51 20.80
C ILE A 79 3.64 -0.80 20.72
N ALA A 80 3.03 -1.94 21.06
CA ALA A 80 3.66 -3.25 20.92
C ALA A 80 3.91 -3.61 19.44
N THR A 81 2.93 -3.40 18.55
CA THR A 81 3.10 -3.67 17.11
C THR A 81 4.12 -2.72 16.47
N TYR A 82 4.12 -1.42 16.82
CA TYR A 82 5.16 -0.49 16.36
C TYR A 82 6.55 -0.89 16.85
N ARG A 83 6.68 -1.36 18.10
CA ARG A 83 7.93 -1.87 18.65
C ARG A 83 8.39 -3.14 17.92
N GLU A 84 7.47 -4.06 17.60
CA GLU A 84 7.81 -5.26 16.83
C GLU A 84 8.24 -4.92 15.39
N SER A 85 7.53 -4.01 14.71
CA SER A 85 7.93 -3.51 13.39
C SER A 85 9.31 -2.85 13.40
N LEU A 86 9.62 -2.03 14.43
CA LEU A 86 10.95 -1.45 14.60
C LEU A 86 12.03 -2.49 14.91
N SER A 87 11.70 -3.56 15.66
CA SER A 87 12.64 -4.67 15.89
C SER A 87 12.87 -5.55 14.65
N ARG A 88 11.86 -5.69 13.76
CA ARG A 88 12.05 -6.35 12.45
C ARG A 88 12.91 -5.51 11.51
N LEU A 89 12.62 -4.20 11.39
CA LEU A 89 13.43 -3.27 10.60
C LEU A 89 14.88 -3.16 11.09
N ALA A 90 15.13 -3.31 12.40
CA ALA A 90 16.49 -3.41 12.93
C ALA A 90 17.18 -4.72 12.48
N GLY A 91 16.50 -5.86 12.62
CA GLY A 91 17.04 -7.16 12.17
C GLY A 91 17.32 -7.21 10.66
N GLU A 92 16.40 -6.71 9.84
CA GLU A 92 16.57 -6.64 8.37
C GLU A 92 17.74 -5.74 7.93
N VAL A 93 18.12 -4.75 8.75
CA VAL A 93 19.31 -3.90 8.50
C VAL A 93 20.61 -4.56 8.96
N ASP A 94 20.59 -5.34 10.04
CA ASP A 94 21.76 -6.10 10.50
C ASP A 94 22.04 -7.32 9.58
N ASP A 95 21.01 -8.12 9.27
CA ASP A 95 21.12 -9.32 8.43
C ASP A 95 21.57 -8.99 6.99
N ALA A 96 21.21 -7.81 6.46
CA ALA A 96 21.66 -7.35 5.14
C ALA A 96 23.18 -7.04 5.05
N THR A 97 23.95 -7.21 6.13
CA THR A 97 25.40 -7.00 6.16
C THR A 97 26.23 -8.28 6.34
N ALA A 98 25.59 -9.44 6.45
CA ALA A 98 26.23 -10.75 6.57
C ALA A 98 25.88 -11.67 5.39
N ASP A 99 26.88 -12.42 4.91
CA ASP A 99 26.78 -13.52 3.93
C ASP A 99 25.99 -13.26 2.63
N GLU A 100 26.66 -12.69 1.63
CA GLU A 100 26.94 -13.48 0.42
C GLU A 100 28.25 -13.09 -0.29
N ILE A 101 29.19 -14.03 -0.39
CA ILE A 101 30.40 -13.92 -1.24
C ILE A 101 30.49 -15.15 -2.15
N PRO A 102 30.15 -15.01 -3.45
CA PRO A 102 30.59 -15.93 -4.49
C PRO A 102 32.01 -15.59 -4.98
N ALA A 103 32.91 -16.59 -5.03
CA ALA A 103 34.32 -16.42 -5.41
C ALA A 103 34.64 -17.01 -6.83
N PRO A 104 35.91 -17.24 -7.23
CA PRO A 104 36.56 -16.74 -8.47
C PRO A 104 36.14 -17.51 -9.75
N TRP A 105 36.60 -17.19 -10.98
CA TRP A 105 37.95 -17.26 -11.60
C TRP A 105 37.84 -16.73 -13.07
N PRO A 106 38.91 -16.51 -13.88
CA PRO A 106 40.33 -16.24 -13.62
C PRO A 106 40.86 -14.94 -14.32
N SER A 107 42.11 -14.56 -14.05
CA SER A 107 42.70 -13.25 -14.42
C SER A 107 43.39 -13.16 -15.81
N ARG A 108 43.37 -11.95 -16.41
CA ARG A 108 44.46 -11.27 -17.17
C ARG A 108 44.06 -9.80 -17.42
N ARG A 109 44.91 -8.78 -17.26
CA ARG A 109 46.32 -8.77 -16.82
C ARG A 109 46.75 -7.36 -16.35
N GLY A 110 47.29 -7.28 -15.12
CA GLY A 110 48.25 -6.26 -14.67
C GLY A 110 47.72 -4.90 -14.19
N ASP A 111 48.40 -4.20 -13.27
CA ASP A 111 49.55 -4.62 -12.43
C ASP A 111 49.63 -3.79 -11.11
N ASN A 112 50.17 -4.43 -10.07
CA ASN A 112 50.77 -3.86 -8.84
C ASN A 112 49.91 -3.00 -7.86
N ALA A 113 49.62 -3.60 -6.69
CA ALA A 113 49.46 -2.91 -5.40
C ALA A 113 50.87 -2.71 -4.73
N PRO A 114 51.04 -2.01 -3.57
CA PRO A 114 50.46 -2.45 -2.28
C PRO A 114 50.06 -1.35 -1.25
N THR A 115 49.00 -1.63 -0.49
CA THR A 115 48.83 -1.26 0.94
C THR A 115 49.28 -2.46 1.80
N PRO A 116 49.78 -2.32 3.06
CA PRO A 116 49.09 -1.73 4.23
C PRO A 116 50.09 -1.01 5.20
N PRO A 117 49.86 -0.74 6.52
CA PRO A 117 48.71 -1.06 7.38
C PRO A 117 48.21 0.03 8.38
N SER A 118 47.09 -0.34 9.00
CA SER A 118 46.49 0.14 10.28
C SER A 118 47.34 1.03 11.21
N SER A 119 46.80 2.20 11.57
CA SER A 119 46.24 2.42 12.93
C SER A 119 45.64 3.83 13.08
N GLY A 120 44.58 3.97 13.87
CA GLY A 120 43.84 5.24 13.98
C GLY A 120 44.43 6.22 15.00
N ARG A 121 44.42 7.52 14.68
CA ARG A 121 44.41 8.62 15.67
C ARG A 121 43.84 9.91 15.07
N ARG A 122 43.03 10.62 15.86
CA ARG A 122 42.63 12.01 15.56
C ARG A 122 43.88 12.88 15.40
N ARG A 123 44.04 13.59 14.29
CA ARG A 123 44.96 14.73 14.21
C ARG A 123 44.26 15.99 13.72
N ARG A 124 44.09 16.89 14.70
CA ARG A 124 43.98 18.35 14.57
C ARG A 124 44.79 18.88 13.37
N TYR A 125 44.20 19.79 12.60
CA TYR A 125 44.88 20.50 11.52
C TYR A 125 46.23 21.08 11.98
N THR A 126 47.29 20.81 11.22
CA THR A 126 48.59 21.46 11.37
C THR A 126 48.79 22.41 10.20
N ARG A 127 49.32 23.61 10.49
CA ARG A 127 49.75 24.60 9.50
C ARG A 127 50.92 24.03 8.67
N PRO A 128 51.04 24.33 7.37
CA PRO A 128 52.26 24.03 6.62
C PRO A 128 53.44 24.83 7.16
N ASP A 129 54.59 24.18 7.32
CA ASP A 129 55.88 24.86 7.55
C ASP A 129 56.44 25.39 6.22
N PRO A 130 57.27 26.45 6.25
CA PRO A 130 57.96 26.97 5.07
C PRO A 130 59.08 26.02 4.62
N ALA A 131 59.18 25.76 3.31
CA ALA A 131 60.28 24.98 2.76
C ALA A 131 61.63 25.74 2.83
N GLU A 132 62.72 25.00 3.00
CA GLU A 132 64.09 25.52 3.05
C GLU A 132 64.44 26.31 1.75
N PRO A 133 65.15 27.45 1.86
CA PRO A 133 65.39 28.34 0.72
C PRO A 133 66.27 27.73 -0.39
N ASP A 134 67.10 26.75 -0.05
CA ASP A 134 68.01 26.08 -1.00
C ASP A 134 67.24 25.19 -1.99
N GLU A 135 66.19 24.48 -1.55
CA GLU A 135 65.35 23.68 -2.44
C GLU A 135 64.56 24.58 -3.41
N ILE A 136 64.01 25.69 -2.91
CA ILE A 136 63.31 26.69 -3.72
C ILE A 136 64.27 27.32 -4.76
N SER A 137 65.52 27.55 -4.39
CA SER A 137 66.54 28.12 -5.28
C SER A 137 66.94 27.13 -6.38
N LYS A 138 67.13 25.86 -6.03
CA LYS A 138 67.44 24.78 -6.98
C LYS A 138 66.28 24.51 -7.95
N LEU A 139 65.04 24.49 -7.46
CA LEU A 139 63.85 24.35 -8.31
C LEU A 139 63.70 25.50 -9.32
N LYS A 140 64.09 26.73 -8.95
CA LYS A 140 64.13 27.86 -9.90
C LYS A 140 65.19 27.68 -10.98
N GLU A 141 66.40 27.25 -10.61
CA GLU A 141 67.49 27.00 -11.56
C GLU A 141 67.11 25.89 -12.56
N ASP A 142 66.43 24.83 -12.09
CA ASP A 142 65.97 23.74 -12.96
C ASP A 142 64.76 24.15 -13.84
N ILE A 143 63.87 25.03 -13.36
CA ILE A 143 62.82 25.66 -14.20
C ILE A 143 63.45 26.53 -15.30
N GLU A 144 64.49 27.30 -14.99
CA GLU A 144 65.18 28.16 -15.97
C GLU A 144 65.91 27.34 -17.04
N LYS A 145 66.55 26.22 -16.67
CA LYS A 145 67.10 25.24 -17.63
C LYS A 145 66.03 24.61 -18.51
N ILE A 146 64.88 24.24 -17.94
CA ILE A 146 63.75 23.70 -18.70
C ILE A 146 63.26 24.74 -19.72
N GLN A 147 63.07 26.00 -19.31
CA GLN A 147 62.66 27.09 -20.23
C GLN A 147 63.70 27.36 -21.32
N ALA A 148 65.00 27.30 -21.00
CA ALA A 148 66.07 27.42 -22.00
C ALA A 148 66.03 26.27 -23.03
N SER A 149 65.88 25.02 -22.57
CA SER A 149 65.74 23.86 -23.48
C SER A 149 64.43 23.90 -24.29
N GLU A 150 63.35 24.44 -23.75
CA GLU A 150 62.09 24.64 -24.48
C GLU A 150 62.27 25.68 -25.60
N ALA A 151 63.02 26.76 -25.35
CA ALA A 151 63.37 27.75 -26.36
C ALA A 151 64.29 27.17 -27.46
N GLU A 152 65.26 26.33 -27.09
CA GLU A 152 66.12 25.63 -28.05
C GLU A 152 65.32 24.62 -28.91
N ILE A 153 64.44 23.81 -28.30
CA ILE A 153 63.55 22.89 -29.02
C ILE A 153 62.61 23.66 -29.96
N LYS A 154 62.10 24.83 -29.55
CA LYS A 154 61.31 25.72 -30.41
C LYS A 154 62.14 26.21 -31.61
N ALA A 155 63.37 26.69 -31.40
CA ALA A 155 64.27 27.12 -32.47
C ALA A 155 64.64 25.97 -33.43
N LEU A 156 64.95 24.78 -32.90
CA LEU A 156 65.23 23.59 -33.69
C LEU A 156 64.00 23.13 -34.48
N SER A 157 62.79 23.17 -33.92
CA SER A 157 61.56 22.84 -34.64
C SER A 157 61.25 23.83 -35.77
N PHE A 158 61.56 25.12 -35.59
CA PHE A 158 61.44 26.13 -36.63
C PHE A 158 62.45 25.90 -37.77
N ASN A 159 63.72 25.61 -37.45
CA ASN A 159 64.73 25.26 -38.43
C ASN A 159 64.40 23.95 -39.17
N TYR A 160 63.85 22.95 -38.47
CA TYR A 160 63.40 21.70 -39.09
C TYR A 160 62.21 21.93 -40.04
N ALA A 161 61.26 22.79 -39.66
CA ALA A 161 60.17 23.22 -40.53
C ALA A 161 60.64 24.03 -41.75
N ALA A 162 61.72 24.80 -41.61
CA ALA A 162 62.38 25.49 -42.73
C ALA A 162 63.05 24.49 -43.69
N MET A 163 63.86 23.55 -43.18
CA MET A 163 64.47 22.48 -44.00
C MET A 163 63.42 21.59 -44.68
N LEU A 164 62.29 21.30 -44.02
CA LEU A 164 61.19 20.55 -44.63
C LEU A 164 60.60 21.31 -45.84
N LYS A 165 60.37 22.63 -45.72
CA LYS A 165 59.89 23.47 -46.83
C LYS A 165 60.92 23.57 -47.95
N GLU A 166 62.20 23.73 -47.63
CA GLU A 166 63.28 23.75 -48.61
C GLU A 166 63.37 22.42 -49.37
N LYS A 167 63.29 21.29 -48.65
CA LYS A 167 63.24 19.94 -49.24
C LYS A 167 61.99 19.73 -50.11
N GLU A 168 60.84 20.27 -49.71
CA GLU A 168 59.61 20.23 -50.51
C GLU A 168 59.72 21.06 -51.81
N VAL A 169 60.43 22.18 -51.78
CA VAL A 169 60.76 22.99 -52.97
C VAL A 169 61.73 22.25 -53.90
N ILE A 170 62.78 21.63 -53.35
CA ILE A 170 63.73 20.80 -54.12
C ILE A 170 62.99 19.63 -54.80
N GLN A 171 62.09 18.96 -54.08
CA GLN A 171 61.34 17.79 -54.57
C GLN A 171 60.28 18.13 -55.63
N LYS A 172 59.94 19.41 -55.82
CA LYS A 172 58.96 19.86 -56.84
C LYS A 172 59.58 20.25 -58.19
N ASN A 173 60.90 20.34 -58.31
CA ASN A 173 61.59 20.90 -59.49
C ASN A 173 62.41 19.88 -60.31
N GLY A 174 62.21 18.56 -60.13
CA GLY A 174 62.92 17.50 -60.87
C GLY A 174 62.12 16.90 -62.04
N PRO A 175 62.52 17.08 -63.32
CA PRO A 175 61.78 16.54 -64.46
C PRO A 175 62.26 15.14 -64.87
N HIS A 176 61.53 14.09 -64.46
CA HIS A 176 61.71 12.73 -64.99
C HIS A 176 60.36 12.12 -65.44
N PRO A 177 60.15 11.87 -66.75
CA PRO A 177 59.02 11.11 -67.27
C PRO A 177 59.30 9.59 -67.31
N LEU A 178 58.28 8.82 -67.73
CA LEU A 178 58.19 7.35 -67.86
C LEU A 178 57.81 6.58 -66.58
N PRO A 179 57.07 5.47 -66.69
CA PRO A 179 55.88 5.31 -67.53
C PRO A 179 54.67 4.77 -66.73
N VAL A 180 53.46 5.09 -67.15
CA VAL A 180 52.22 4.63 -66.47
C VAL A 180 52.00 3.13 -66.67
N HIS A 181 51.81 2.39 -65.57
CA HIS A 181 51.14 1.09 -65.57
C HIS A 181 50.28 0.90 -64.30
N CYS A 182 48.95 0.94 -64.48
CA CYS A 182 47.93 0.16 -63.76
C CYS A 182 47.95 0.12 -62.22
N LYS A 183 48.39 1.19 -61.53
CA LYS A 183 48.23 1.37 -60.08
C LYS A 183 47.54 2.68 -59.65
N GLY A 184 47.22 3.56 -60.60
CA GLY A 184 46.55 4.84 -60.31
C GLY A 184 45.18 4.63 -59.70
N ASP A 185 44.30 3.89 -60.39
CA ASP A 185 42.89 3.78 -60.04
C ASP A 185 42.68 3.06 -58.70
N ALA A 186 43.42 1.96 -58.45
CA ALA A 186 43.40 1.24 -57.17
C ALA A 186 43.83 2.14 -55.99
N LEU A 187 44.84 2.99 -56.17
CA LEU A 187 45.26 3.96 -55.14
C LEU A 187 44.28 5.13 -55.00
N VAL A 188 43.53 5.48 -56.04
CA VAL A 188 42.45 6.48 -55.98
C VAL A 188 41.23 5.94 -55.25
N GLU A 189 40.81 4.69 -55.53
CA GLU A 189 39.75 3.99 -54.81
C GLU A 189 40.12 3.77 -53.34
N GLU A 190 41.33 3.28 -53.05
CA GLU A 190 41.84 3.10 -51.69
C GLU A 190 41.88 4.43 -50.93
N ARG A 191 42.35 5.52 -51.57
CA ARG A 191 42.36 6.86 -50.99
C ARG A 191 40.95 7.44 -50.79
N ALA A 192 40.01 7.16 -51.68
CA ALA A 192 38.61 7.56 -51.54
C ALA A 192 37.91 6.78 -50.41
N TYR A 193 38.20 5.49 -50.27
CA TYR A 193 37.76 4.64 -49.17
C TYR A 193 38.32 5.12 -47.82
N PHE A 194 39.62 5.42 -47.74
CA PHE A 194 40.22 6.00 -46.53
C PHE A 194 39.66 7.40 -46.22
N ALA A 195 39.41 8.26 -47.22
CA ALA A 195 38.77 9.56 -47.01
C ALA A 195 37.32 9.43 -46.52
N SER A 196 36.56 8.47 -47.05
CA SER A 196 35.20 8.15 -46.58
C SER A 196 35.20 7.62 -45.15
N LYS A 197 36.13 6.72 -44.82
CA LYS A 197 36.31 6.19 -43.46
C LYS A 197 36.77 7.27 -42.48
N GLN A 198 37.67 8.17 -42.89
CA GLN A 198 38.06 9.35 -42.10
C GLN A 198 36.86 10.26 -41.86
N ALA A 199 36.06 10.60 -42.88
CA ALA A 199 34.87 11.43 -42.73
C ALA A 199 33.83 10.79 -41.79
N SER A 200 33.68 9.46 -41.83
CA SER A 200 32.85 8.71 -40.89
C SER A 200 33.35 8.85 -39.45
N LEU A 201 34.64 8.62 -39.20
CA LEU A 201 35.26 8.77 -37.88
C LEU A 201 35.23 10.21 -37.37
N GLU A 202 35.41 11.20 -38.24
CA GLU A 202 35.27 12.62 -37.89
C GLU A 202 33.84 12.97 -37.48
N ASN A 203 32.82 12.38 -38.11
CA ASN A 203 31.43 12.59 -37.75
C ASN A 203 31.06 11.88 -36.45
N GLU A 204 31.56 10.67 -36.22
CA GLU A 204 31.48 9.97 -34.94
C GLU A 204 32.13 10.77 -33.80
N ILE A 205 33.34 11.31 -34.03
CA ILE A 205 34.03 12.21 -33.08
C ILE A 205 33.24 13.50 -32.83
N LYS A 206 32.58 14.09 -33.84
CA LYS A 206 31.69 15.25 -33.67
C LYS A 206 30.47 14.89 -32.81
N GLN A 207 29.86 13.72 -33.04
CA GLN A 207 28.71 13.22 -32.29
C GLN A 207 29.06 12.93 -30.83
N LEU A 208 30.17 12.23 -30.58
CA LEU A 208 30.69 11.97 -29.23
C LEU A 208 31.03 13.27 -28.48
N LYS A 209 31.66 14.24 -29.15
CA LYS A 209 31.91 15.58 -28.57
C LYS A 209 30.63 16.36 -28.28
N GLN A 210 29.57 16.17 -29.06
CA GLN A 210 28.27 16.76 -28.78
C GLN A 210 27.58 16.07 -27.60
N GLN A 211 27.60 14.74 -27.52
CA GLN A 211 27.09 13.99 -26.39
C GLN A 211 27.83 14.37 -25.09
N LEU A 212 29.16 14.47 -25.11
CA LEU A 212 29.95 14.89 -23.95
C LEU A 212 29.58 16.30 -23.45
N ARG A 213 29.38 17.27 -24.36
CA ARG A 213 28.84 18.59 -23.98
C ARG A 213 27.42 18.49 -23.39
N CYS A 214 26.56 17.65 -23.96
CA CYS A 214 25.21 17.42 -23.43
C CYS A 214 25.20 16.69 -22.08
N TYR A 215 26.27 15.98 -21.71
CA TYR A 215 26.44 15.42 -20.36
C TYR A 215 27.04 16.46 -19.39
N SER A 216 28.10 17.18 -19.78
CA SER A 216 28.67 18.28 -18.99
C SER A 216 27.60 19.30 -18.60
N ASN A 217 26.81 19.80 -19.55
CA ASN A 217 25.74 20.75 -19.26
C ASN A 217 24.67 20.21 -18.29
N LYS A 218 24.42 18.89 -18.28
CA LYS A 218 23.50 18.25 -17.32
C LYS A 218 24.14 18.13 -15.95
N GLU A 219 25.43 17.79 -15.89
CA GLU A 219 26.23 17.77 -14.67
C GLU A 219 26.22 19.17 -14.02
N ASP A 220 26.54 20.21 -14.80
CA ASP A 220 26.47 21.62 -14.41
C ASP A 220 25.07 22.08 -13.97
N ASP A 221 24.00 21.52 -14.55
CA ASP A 221 22.60 21.78 -14.14
C ASP A 221 22.22 21.02 -12.85
N THR A 222 22.83 19.87 -12.58
CA THR A 222 22.60 19.10 -11.34
C THR A 222 23.40 19.62 -10.16
N THR A 223 24.65 20.06 -10.37
CA THR A 223 25.48 20.67 -9.32
C THR A 223 24.85 21.98 -8.82
N ARG A 224 24.41 22.87 -9.71
CA ARG A 224 23.68 24.10 -9.34
C ARG A 224 22.40 23.81 -8.54
N ARG A 225 21.63 22.77 -8.90
CA ARG A 225 20.45 22.35 -8.12
C ARG A 225 20.84 21.84 -6.74
N LEU A 226 21.89 21.02 -6.64
CA LEU A 226 22.40 20.51 -5.37
C LEU A 226 22.87 21.66 -4.45
N GLU A 227 23.59 22.64 -5.00
CA GLU A 227 24.00 23.83 -4.26
C GLU A 227 22.79 24.64 -3.75
N ASP A 228 21.75 24.82 -4.56
CA ASP A 228 20.56 25.57 -4.16
C ASP A 228 19.71 24.81 -3.12
N GLU A 229 19.63 23.48 -3.20
CA GLU A 229 19.05 22.66 -2.12
C GLU A 229 19.91 22.68 -0.85
N ASN A 230 21.25 22.71 -0.96
CA ASN A 230 22.11 22.89 0.22
C ASN A 230 21.88 24.24 0.90
N LYS A 231 21.77 25.34 0.13
CA LYS A 231 21.41 26.67 0.66
C LYS A 231 20.03 26.68 1.33
N ARG A 232 19.04 25.96 0.76
CA ARG A 232 17.71 25.77 1.39
C ARG A 232 17.81 24.99 2.69
N ASN A 233 18.57 23.90 2.73
CA ASN A 233 18.79 23.10 3.94
C ASN A 233 19.53 23.88 5.04
N GLU A 234 20.54 24.69 4.70
CA GLU A 234 21.21 25.59 5.64
C GLU A 234 20.23 26.61 6.25
N PHE A 235 19.36 27.21 5.43
CA PHE A 235 18.34 28.16 5.89
C PHE A 235 17.22 27.50 6.73
N LEU A 236 16.82 26.28 6.40
CA LEU A 236 15.89 25.48 7.21
C LEU A 236 16.53 25.07 8.55
N GLN A 237 17.82 24.73 8.55
CA GLN A 237 18.57 24.40 9.77
C GLN A 237 18.75 25.63 10.68
N GLN A 238 18.89 26.83 10.10
CA GLN A 238 18.88 28.09 10.86
C GLN A 238 17.53 28.33 11.53
N GLN A 239 16.42 28.32 10.79
CA GLN A 239 15.07 28.44 11.36
C GLN A 239 14.76 27.38 12.42
N LEU A 240 15.20 26.12 12.22
CA LEU A 240 15.02 25.05 13.20
C LEU A 240 15.80 25.32 14.49
N ASN A 241 16.97 25.94 14.41
CA ASN A 241 17.75 26.35 15.58
C ASN A 241 17.11 27.55 16.29
N GLU A 242 16.58 28.53 15.55
CA GLU A 242 15.86 29.70 16.07
C GLU A 242 14.59 29.25 16.83
N LEU A 243 13.72 28.48 16.18
CA LEU A 243 12.51 27.90 16.80
C LEU A 243 12.82 27.00 18.01
N LYS A 244 14.00 26.37 18.05
CA LYS A 244 14.45 25.60 19.21
C LYS A 244 14.83 26.52 20.38
N VAL A 245 15.54 27.62 20.13
CA VAL A 245 15.87 28.61 21.16
C VAL A 245 14.60 29.30 21.69
N ASP A 246 13.66 29.66 20.81
CA ASP A 246 12.36 30.20 21.21
C ASP A 246 11.58 29.22 22.09
N ARG A 247 11.56 27.93 21.71
CA ARG A 247 10.93 26.88 22.53
C ARG A 247 11.59 26.72 23.90
N GLU A 248 12.92 26.83 23.99
CA GLU A 248 13.66 26.75 25.25
C GLU A 248 13.36 27.99 26.13
N MET A 249 13.27 29.19 25.56
CA MET A 249 12.85 30.42 26.24
C MET A 249 11.39 30.40 26.73
N VAL A 250 10.47 29.85 25.92
CA VAL A 250 9.07 29.65 26.32
C VAL A 250 8.96 28.60 27.44
N ALA A 251 9.81 27.57 27.43
CA ALA A 251 9.84 26.58 28.51
C ALA A 251 10.33 27.19 29.84
N THR A 252 11.41 27.99 29.84
CA THR A 252 11.90 28.62 31.08
C THR A 252 10.89 29.63 31.64
N THR A 253 10.30 30.47 30.80
CA THR A 253 9.29 31.46 31.25
C THR A 253 8.00 30.80 31.74
N MET A 254 7.59 29.66 31.16
CA MET A 254 6.46 28.87 31.69
C MET A 254 6.79 28.21 33.04
N GLU A 255 8.03 27.78 33.25
CA GLU A 255 8.47 27.20 34.53
C GLU A 255 8.61 28.27 35.64
N GLU A 256 9.05 29.48 35.28
CA GLU A 256 9.00 30.66 36.17
C GLU A 256 7.56 31.02 36.57
N LEU A 257 6.62 31.11 35.62
CA LEU A 257 5.20 31.36 35.91
C LEU A 257 4.55 30.24 36.74
N HIS A 258 4.93 28.97 36.51
CA HIS A 258 4.51 27.86 37.37
C HIS A 258 5.06 27.98 38.79
N LYS A 259 6.29 28.44 38.96
CA LYS A 259 6.89 28.70 40.28
C LYS A 259 6.15 29.83 41.00
N GLU A 260 5.93 30.97 40.36
CA GLU A 260 5.14 32.08 40.91
C GLU A 260 3.71 31.64 41.30
N LEU A 261 3.03 30.89 40.43
CA LEU A 261 1.71 30.34 40.72
C LEU A 261 1.73 29.38 41.93
N SER A 262 2.79 28.59 42.08
CA SER A 262 2.96 27.70 43.25
C SER A 262 3.20 28.47 44.55
N GLU A 263 3.94 29.58 44.49
CA GLU A 263 4.20 30.50 45.59
C GLU A 263 2.93 31.25 46.00
N LYS A 264 2.17 31.81 45.04
CA LYS A 264 0.85 32.41 45.32
C LYS A 264 -0.17 31.41 45.83
N LYS A 265 -0.12 30.15 45.40
CA LYS A 265 -0.91 29.06 45.97
C LYS A 265 -0.45 28.64 47.36
N ALA A 266 0.79 28.94 47.78
CA ALA A 266 1.22 28.80 49.17
C ALA A 266 0.75 29.99 50.02
N GLU A 267 0.96 31.23 49.56
CA GLU A 267 0.46 32.46 50.22
C GLU A 267 -1.05 32.39 50.51
N LEU A 268 -1.86 32.00 49.51
CA LEU A 268 -3.31 31.85 49.68
C LEU A 268 -3.71 30.79 50.71
N ARG A 269 -2.92 29.72 50.87
CA ARG A 269 -3.15 28.72 51.92
C ARG A 269 -2.83 29.28 53.30
N CYS A 270 -1.68 29.92 53.47
CA CYS A 270 -1.32 30.59 54.73
C CYS A 270 -2.38 31.63 55.14
N LEU A 271 -2.86 32.46 54.21
CA LEU A 271 -3.92 33.44 54.47
C LEU A 271 -5.28 32.79 54.81
N GLN A 272 -5.59 31.64 54.21
CA GLN A 272 -6.81 30.88 54.53
C GLN A 272 -6.70 30.19 55.91
N ASP A 273 -5.53 29.68 56.26
CA ASP A 273 -5.24 29.11 57.58
C ASP A 273 -5.30 30.21 58.66
N GLU A 274 -4.71 31.39 58.42
CA GLU A 274 -4.82 32.59 59.28
C GLU A 274 -6.28 33.04 59.47
N LEU A 275 -7.07 33.08 58.40
CA LEU A 275 -8.51 33.40 58.47
C LEU A 275 -9.26 32.38 59.32
N SER A 276 -9.05 31.08 59.08
CA SER A 276 -9.67 30.01 59.88
C SER A 276 -9.26 30.08 61.35
N THR A 277 -8.02 30.48 61.64
CA THR A 277 -7.52 30.67 63.00
C THR A 277 -8.26 31.83 63.67
N ARG A 278 -8.38 32.99 63.01
CA ARG A 278 -9.12 34.16 63.54
C ARG A 278 -10.62 33.90 63.71
N ASP A 279 -11.24 33.12 62.83
CA ASP A 279 -12.65 32.76 62.96
C ASP A 279 -12.88 31.78 64.12
N ASN A 280 -11.95 30.84 64.35
CA ASN A 280 -11.94 29.99 65.54
C ASN A 280 -11.68 30.78 66.83
N GLU A 281 -10.75 31.74 66.83
CA GLU A 281 -10.51 32.66 67.95
C GLU A 281 -11.76 33.50 68.28
N ARG A 282 -12.45 34.03 67.25
CA ARG A 282 -13.73 34.75 67.42
C ARG A 282 -14.86 33.85 67.93
N ALA A 283 -14.93 32.60 67.47
CA ALA A 283 -15.88 31.61 67.99
C ALA A 283 -15.58 31.21 69.45
N SER A 284 -14.30 31.26 69.83
CA SER A 284 -13.79 30.97 71.17
C SER A 284 -13.67 32.19 72.09
N ASP A 285 -14.18 33.37 71.69
CA ASP A 285 -14.03 34.58 72.50
C ASP A 285 -14.80 34.49 73.83
N GLY A 286 -14.03 34.25 74.90
CA GLY A 286 -14.52 34.25 76.27
C GLY A 286 -15.11 35.59 76.71
N SER A 287 -14.79 36.71 76.04
CA SER A 287 -15.44 38.01 76.30
C SER A 287 -16.91 37.97 75.87
N LEU A 288 -17.20 37.54 74.63
CA LEU A 288 -18.57 37.35 74.14
C LEU A 288 -19.34 36.28 74.92
N GLN A 289 -18.69 35.20 75.33
CA GLN A 289 -19.34 34.13 76.11
C GLN A 289 -19.61 34.53 77.57
N SER A 290 -18.71 35.31 78.18
CA SER A 290 -18.91 35.97 79.47
C SER A 290 -20.03 37.02 79.40
N LEU A 291 -20.03 37.86 78.36
CA LEU A 291 -21.06 38.88 78.16
C LEU A 291 -22.45 38.26 77.95
N ARG A 292 -22.57 37.15 77.19
CA ARG A 292 -23.82 36.37 77.10
C ARG A 292 -24.26 35.84 78.47
N SER A 293 -23.33 35.34 79.28
CA SER A 293 -23.62 34.84 80.63
C SER A 293 -24.09 35.97 81.56
N MET A 294 -23.47 37.15 81.46
CA MET A 294 -23.85 38.36 82.20
C MET A 294 -25.23 38.88 81.77
N VAL A 295 -25.54 38.90 80.47
CA VAL A 295 -26.86 39.27 79.95
C VAL A 295 -27.94 38.30 80.45
N MET A 296 -27.67 36.98 80.48
CA MET A 296 -28.60 35.99 81.04
C MET A 296 -28.83 36.20 82.56
N ALA A 297 -27.77 36.55 83.31
CA ALA A 297 -27.89 36.87 84.73
C ALA A 297 -28.73 38.13 84.97
N LEU A 298 -28.46 39.22 84.23
CA LEU A 298 -29.21 40.47 84.31
C LEU A 298 -30.67 40.32 83.84
N GLN A 299 -30.94 39.48 82.84
CA GLN A 299 -32.31 39.15 82.42
C GLN A 299 -33.08 38.41 83.53
N LYS A 300 -32.43 37.47 84.23
CA LYS A 300 -33.02 36.78 85.38
C LYS A 300 -33.30 37.77 86.52
N GLU A 301 -32.31 38.56 86.93
CA GLU A 301 -32.45 39.56 87.99
C GLU A 301 -33.55 40.59 87.68
N ASN A 302 -33.67 41.04 86.43
CA ASN A 302 -34.75 41.92 85.98
C ASN A 302 -36.13 41.23 86.05
N SER A 303 -36.21 39.92 85.82
CA SER A 303 -37.44 39.16 86.04
C SER A 303 -37.79 39.01 87.53
N ASP A 304 -36.80 38.78 88.39
CA ASP A 304 -36.97 38.66 89.84
C ASP A 304 -37.38 40.03 90.45
N LEU A 305 -36.74 41.13 90.03
CA LEU A 305 -37.10 42.51 90.41
C LEU A 305 -38.50 42.91 89.92
N LYS A 306 -38.93 42.42 88.75
CA LYS A 306 -40.29 42.66 88.23
C LYS A 306 -41.35 41.94 89.07
N ILE A 307 -41.03 40.77 89.63
CA ILE A 307 -41.88 40.06 90.61
C ILE A 307 -41.90 40.82 91.95
N ALA A 308 -40.73 41.24 92.45
CA ALA A 308 -40.61 42.00 93.70
C ALA A 308 -41.36 43.35 93.66
N LYS A 309 -41.24 44.10 92.55
CA LYS A 309 -42.04 45.31 92.31
C LYS A 309 -43.54 45.01 92.33
N GLY A 310 -43.97 43.91 91.70
CA GLY A 310 -45.34 43.41 91.78
C GLY A 310 -45.79 42.94 93.18
N SER A 311 -44.93 43.00 94.19
CA SER A 311 -45.29 42.89 95.61
C SER A 311 -45.35 44.28 96.28
N LEU A 312 -44.33 45.12 96.09
CA LEU A 312 -44.27 46.47 96.66
C LEU A 312 -45.41 47.39 96.16
N ASP A 313 -45.79 47.29 94.87
CA ASP A 313 -46.94 47.99 94.29
C ASP A 313 -48.29 47.58 94.95
N LYS A 314 -48.33 46.48 95.73
CA LYS A 314 -49.51 46.06 96.52
C LYS A 314 -49.47 46.58 97.96
N GLU A 315 -48.27 46.79 98.52
CA GLU A 315 -48.13 47.37 99.86
C GLU A 315 -48.35 48.89 99.84
N LEU A 316 -47.86 49.59 98.81
CA LEU A 316 -47.97 51.05 98.69
C LEU A 316 -49.43 51.55 98.68
N VAL A 317 -50.36 50.73 98.20
CA VAL A 317 -51.81 51.03 98.13
C VAL A 317 -52.49 51.06 99.51
N THR A 318 -51.81 50.65 100.58
CA THR A 318 -52.45 50.39 101.89
C THR A 318 -52.22 51.44 102.98
N MET A 319 -51.35 52.44 102.78
CA MET A 319 -50.81 53.27 103.89
C MET A 319 -50.78 54.80 103.63
N GLU A 320 -51.58 55.33 102.71
CA GLU A 320 -51.64 56.79 102.45
C GLU A 320 -52.98 57.41 102.91
N SER A 321 -53.11 57.76 104.19
CA SER A 321 -54.24 58.56 104.72
C SER A 321 -54.02 59.11 106.15
N THR A 322 -53.49 60.33 106.28
CA THR A 322 -53.88 61.34 107.31
C THR A 322 -53.24 62.71 107.00
N THR A 323 -53.76 63.79 107.60
CA THR A 323 -53.50 65.19 107.16
C THR A 323 -53.55 66.16 108.35
N GLN A 324 -53.42 67.48 108.09
CA GLN A 324 -53.73 68.66 108.94
C GLN A 324 -52.49 69.23 109.68
N LYS A 325 -51.99 70.47 109.43
CA LYS A 325 -52.54 71.86 109.60
C LYS A 325 -52.72 72.28 111.09
N VAL A 326 -52.48 73.53 111.53
CA VAL A 326 -51.76 74.73 110.99
C VAL A 326 -51.67 75.83 112.10
N ASP A 327 -50.72 76.78 112.03
CA ASP A 327 -50.72 78.15 112.65
C ASP A 327 -50.94 78.35 114.19
N ASN A 328 -50.82 79.54 114.82
CA ASN A 328 -49.81 80.64 114.74
C ASN A 328 -50.02 81.72 115.87
N SER A 329 -48.94 82.15 116.55
CA SER A 329 -48.69 83.49 117.18
C SER A 329 -49.49 84.13 118.37
N THR A 330 -48.70 84.76 119.28
CA THR A 330 -48.81 86.10 119.94
C THR A 330 -49.77 86.50 121.10
N SER A 331 -49.22 87.36 121.99
CA SER A 331 -49.82 88.55 122.70
C SER A 331 -50.89 88.37 123.82
N ASP A 332 -51.12 89.29 124.79
CA ASP A 332 -50.28 90.35 125.46
C ASP A 332 -50.96 90.93 126.75
N VAL A 333 -50.14 91.64 127.56
CA VAL A 333 -50.34 92.82 128.48
C VAL A 333 -51.75 93.30 128.96
N ASP A 334 -51.80 93.82 130.21
CA ASP A 334 -52.86 94.67 130.84
C ASP A 334 -52.24 95.48 132.03
N ASN A 335 -52.68 96.64 132.59
CA ASN A 335 -53.39 97.86 132.12
C ASN A 335 -53.40 99.01 133.20
N PHE A 336 -53.92 100.21 132.87
CA PHE A 336 -54.42 101.33 133.74
C PHE A 336 -53.49 102.01 134.80
N SER A 337 -53.62 103.29 135.22
CA SER A 337 -54.43 104.45 134.75
C SER A 337 -53.92 105.84 135.25
N ASP A 338 -53.96 106.84 134.36
CA ASP A 338 -54.42 108.25 134.53
C ASP A 338 -53.79 109.31 135.50
N VAL A 339 -53.88 110.57 135.03
CA VAL A 339 -53.64 111.90 135.67
C VAL A 339 -52.21 112.35 136.03
N GLU A 340 -51.20 111.47 136.09
CA GLU A 340 -49.85 111.90 135.63
C GLU A 340 -49.86 112.15 134.09
N LYS A 341 -50.99 111.78 133.44
CA LYS A 341 -51.32 111.82 132.02
C LYS A 341 -50.62 112.86 131.17
N VAL A 342 -50.56 114.17 131.47
CA VAL A 342 -49.90 115.09 130.53
C VAL A 342 -48.37 114.92 130.52
N LYS A 343 -47.76 114.52 131.65
CA LYS A 343 -46.34 114.14 131.71
C LYS A 343 -46.10 112.71 131.24
N ASP A 344 -47.01 111.78 131.54
CA ASP A 344 -46.90 110.39 131.09
C ASP A 344 -47.33 110.19 129.62
N GLU A 345 -48.12 111.09 129.04
CA GLU A 345 -48.34 111.25 127.60
C GLU A 345 -47.14 111.94 126.98
N MET A 346 -46.52 112.96 127.60
CA MET A 346 -45.25 113.50 127.11
C MET A 346 -44.12 112.45 127.17
N ALA A 347 -44.08 111.61 128.20
CA ALA A 347 -43.09 110.56 128.40
C ALA A 347 -43.40 109.30 127.58
N SER A 348 -44.68 108.94 127.37
CA SER A 348 -45.07 107.84 126.48
C SER A 348 -45.05 108.25 125.01
N LEU A 349 -45.33 109.51 124.64
CA LEU A 349 -45.00 110.06 123.32
C LEU A 349 -43.50 110.09 123.12
N LYS A 350 -42.69 110.44 124.12
CA LYS A 350 -41.22 110.34 124.04
C LYS A 350 -40.74 108.89 123.92
N LYS A 351 -41.36 107.95 124.65
CA LYS A 351 -41.05 106.50 124.61
C LYS A 351 -41.55 105.83 123.32
N ALA A 352 -42.67 106.27 122.77
CA ALA A 352 -43.23 105.85 121.48
C ALA A 352 -42.49 106.51 120.32
N LEU A 353 -41.97 107.73 120.47
CA LEU A 353 -41.05 108.35 119.53
C LEU A 353 -39.69 107.65 119.55
N GLN A 354 -39.17 107.26 120.72
CA GLN A 354 -37.99 106.39 120.83
C GLN A 354 -38.28 104.98 120.27
N GLY A 355 -39.47 104.42 120.51
CA GLY A 355 -39.93 103.17 119.92
C GLY A 355 -39.98 103.25 118.40
N ALA A 356 -40.63 104.27 117.85
CA ALA A 356 -40.69 104.56 116.42
C ALA A 356 -39.31 104.87 115.83
N PHE A 357 -38.39 105.50 116.57
CA PHE A 357 -36.99 105.60 116.15
C PHE A 357 -36.31 104.23 116.11
N HIS A 358 -36.46 103.39 117.15
CA HIS A 358 -35.89 102.03 117.17
C HIS A 358 -36.56 101.07 116.18
N GLU A 359 -37.80 101.32 115.78
CA GLU A 359 -38.54 100.59 114.74
C GLU A 359 -38.14 101.07 113.35
N ARG A 360 -38.00 102.38 113.15
CA ARG A 360 -37.37 102.96 111.95
C ARG A 360 -35.96 102.44 111.78
N ASP A 361 -35.17 102.38 112.85
CA ASP A 361 -33.77 101.95 112.78
C ASP A 361 -33.66 100.43 112.55
N ARG A 362 -34.54 99.62 113.15
CA ARG A 362 -34.70 98.20 112.78
C ARG A 362 -35.18 98.02 111.34
N ALA A 363 -36.11 98.86 110.86
CA ALA A 363 -36.59 98.83 109.48
C ALA A 363 -35.50 99.26 108.49
N LEU A 364 -34.66 100.24 108.82
CA LEU A 364 -33.49 100.65 108.06
C LEU A 364 -32.40 99.56 108.06
N GLN A 365 -32.18 98.88 109.18
CA GLN A 365 -31.28 97.71 109.24
C GLN A 365 -31.80 96.55 108.39
N ASN A 366 -33.09 96.23 108.48
CA ASN A 366 -33.74 95.20 107.66
C ASN A 366 -33.73 95.56 106.16
N LEU A 367 -33.96 96.83 105.82
CA LEU A 367 -33.92 97.33 104.45
C LEU A 367 -32.49 97.34 103.88
N SER A 368 -31.48 97.66 104.71
CA SER A 368 -30.07 97.51 104.33
C SER A 368 -29.67 96.04 104.17
N ARG A 369 -30.14 95.14 105.04
CA ARG A 369 -29.90 93.70 104.92
C ARG A 369 -30.58 93.09 103.68
N LEU A 370 -31.81 93.53 103.37
CA LEU A 370 -32.52 93.12 102.16
C LEU A 370 -31.83 93.66 100.91
N LYS A 371 -31.38 94.92 100.91
CA LYS A 371 -30.56 95.48 99.82
C LYS A 371 -29.25 94.72 99.63
N GLN A 372 -28.56 94.37 100.72
CA GLN A 372 -27.34 93.58 100.63
C GLN A 372 -27.64 92.20 100.03
N HIS A 373 -28.61 91.46 100.56
CA HIS A 373 -29.00 90.15 100.01
C HIS A 373 -29.45 90.23 98.54
N LEU A 374 -30.13 91.30 98.12
CA LEU A 374 -30.47 91.51 96.71
C LEU A 374 -29.21 91.73 95.86
N LEU A 375 -28.27 92.58 96.30
CA LEU A 375 -26.98 92.78 95.61
C LEU A 375 -26.11 91.51 95.59
N ASP A 376 -26.04 90.78 96.71
CA ASP A 376 -25.31 89.51 96.82
C ASP A 376 -25.90 88.49 95.81
N LYS A 377 -27.24 88.41 95.74
CA LYS A 377 -27.92 87.54 94.78
C LYS A 377 -27.76 88.02 93.33
N ASP A 378 -27.88 89.31 93.06
CA ASP A 378 -27.69 89.87 91.71
C ASP A 378 -26.25 89.60 91.21
N LEU A 379 -25.27 89.53 92.13
CA LEU A 379 -23.90 89.08 91.85
C LEU A 379 -23.81 87.56 91.64
N GLU A 380 -24.43 86.73 92.49
CA GLU A 380 -24.47 85.25 92.31
C GLU A 380 -25.12 84.86 90.96
N ASP A 381 -26.26 85.47 90.61
CA ASP A 381 -26.93 85.25 89.33
C ASP A 381 -26.09 85.77 88.15
N GLN A 382 -25.30 86.86 88.31
CA GLN A 382 -24.36 87.33 87.27
C GLN A 382 -23.14 86.42 87.11
N GLU A 383 -22.49 85.99 88.20
CA GLU A 383 -21.36 85.05 88.15
C GLU A 383 -21.77 83.75 87.48
N LYS A 384 -22.97 83.24 87.80
CA LYS A 384 -23.55 82.09 87.12
C LYS A 384 -23.81 82.35 85.63
N MET A 385 -24.37 83.50 85.25
CA MET A 385 -24.57 83.85 83.84
C MET A 385 -23.24 83.94 83.08
N ASP A 386 -22.16 84.36 83.73
CA ASP A 386 -20.80 84.35 83.17
C ASP A 386 -20.23 82.93 83.07
N GLU A 387 -20.55 82.01 83.99
CA GLU A 387 -20.20 80.58 83.89
C GLU A 387 -20.97 79.86 82.79
N ASP A 388 -22.30 79.99 82.74
CA ASP A 388 -23.15 79.45 81.67
C ASP A 388 -22.68 79.99 80.30
N SER A 389 -22.26 81.26 80.22
CA SER A 389 -21.69 81.85 79.00
C SER A 389 -20.37 81.19 78.58
N LYS A 390 -19.43 80.94 79.50
CA LYS A 390 -18.17 80.22 79.21
C LYS A 390 -18.45 78.80 78.68
N VAL A 391 -19.35 78.07 79.34
CA VAL A 391 -19.75 76.71 78.91
C VAL A 391 -20.38 76.72 77.52
N ILE A 392 -21.20 77.73 77.21
CA ILE A 392 -21.77 77.91 75.87
C ILE A 392 -20.69 78.21 74.82
N GLU A 393 -19.66 78.99 75.15
CA GLU A 393 -18.53 79.26 74.24
C GLU A 393 -17.63 78.03 74.02
N GLU A 394 -17.33 77.27 75.07
CA GLU A 394 -16.60 75.99 74.96
C GLU A 394 -17.35 74.97 74.10
N LEU A 395 -18.66 74.80 74.33
CA LEU A 395 -19.50 73.92 73.51
C LEU A 395 -19.57 74.39 72.04
N ARG A 396 -19.64 75.70 71.79
CA ARG A 396 -19.56 76.26 70.42
C ARG A 396 -18.21 75.94 69.77
N ALA A 397 -17.10 76.13 70.49
CA ALA A 397 -15.76 75.84 69.98
C ALA A 397 -15.58 74.35 69.64
N ILE A 398 -16.08 73.45 70.50
CA ILE A 398 -16.08 72.00 70.26
C ILE A 398 -16.93 71.66 69.02
N CYS A 399 -18.14 72.22 68.88
CA CYS A 399 -18.96 72.02 67.69
C CYS A 399 -18.31 72.53 66.41
N GLU A 400 -17.60 73.66 66.46
CA GLU A 400 -16.92 74.24 65.30
C GLU A 400 -15.68 73.42 64.91
N GLN A 401 -14.92 72.90 65.89
CA GLN A 401 -13.84 71.94 65.66
C GLN A 401 -14.36 70.62 65.06
N GLN A 402 -15.49 70.10 65.55
CA GLN A 402 -16.14 68.90 65.00
C GLN A 402 -16.62 69.13 63.56
N ARG A 403 -17.23 70.28 63.25
CA ARG A 403 -17.59 70.68 61.88
C ARG A 403 -16.36 70.74 60.97
N ALA A 404 -15.28 71.36 61.42
CA ALA A 404 -14.03 71.44 60.65
C ALA A 404 -13.47 70.04 60.35
N HIS A 405 -13.48 69.12 61.33
CA HIS A 405 -13.05 67.74 61.16
C HIS A 405 -13.94 66.94 60.20
N ILE A 406 -15.27 67.07 60.31
CA ILE A 406 -16.23 66.45 59.38
C ILE A 406 -15.97 66.93 57.95
N VAL A 407 -15.80 68.24 57.75
CA VAL A 407 -15.52 68.82 56.42
C VAL A 407 -14.13 68.39 55.89
N GLN A 408 -13.14 68.14 56.75
CA GLN A 408 -11.86 67.53 56.33
C GLN A 408 -12.04 66.08 55.88
N LEU A 409 -12.76 65.26 56.65
CA LEU A 409 -13.07 63.87 56.28
C LEU A 409 -13.89 63.78 54.99
N GLU A 410 -14.88 64.66 54.79
CA GLU A 410 -15.64 64.73 53.55
C GLU A 410 -14.76 65.05 52.34
N ARG A 411 -13.79 65.97 52.47
CA ARG A 411 -12.85 66.30 51.39
C ARG A 411 -11.93 65.10 51.09
N ALA A 412 -11.39 64.45 52.12
CA ALA A 412 -10.55 63.27 51.98
C ALA A 412 -11.32 62.13 51.29
N LEU A 413 -12.57 61.86 51.70
CA LEU A 413 -13.45 60.89 51.07
C LEU A 413 -13.73 61.23 49.60
N LYS A 414 -14.01 62.50 49.29
CA LYS A 414 -14.24 62.95 47.90
C LYS A 414 -12.99 62.74 47.02
N VAL A 415 -11.79 62.99 47.54
CA VAL A 415 -10.51 62.78 46.83
C VAL A 415 -10.21 61.29 46.62
N GLU A 416 -10.39 60.44 47.63
CA GLU A 416 -10.21 58.99 47.45
C GLU A 416 -11.29 58.38 46.53
N MET A 417 -12.51 58.92 46.53
CA MET A 417 -13.55 58.52 45.56
C MET A 417 -13.19 58.88 44.12
N THR A 418 -12.64 60.07 43.84
CA THR A 418 -12.18 60.42 42.48
C THR A 418 -10.99 59.56 42.05
N LYS A 419 -10.02 59.36 42.95
CA LYS A 419 -8.85 58.50 42.74
C LYS A 419 -9.21 57.03 42.52
N GLN A 420 -10.23 56.50 43.21
CA GLN A 420 -10.77 55.16 42.97
C GLN A 420 -11.51 55.07 41.62
N GLU A 421 -12.14 56.16 41.17
CA GLU A 421 -12.81 56.19 39.87
C GLU A 421 -11.82 56.34 38.71
N GLU A 422 -10.72 57.04 38.91
CA GLU A 422 -9.58 57.10 38.00
C GLU A 422 -8.88 55.75 37.88
N SER A 423 -8.61 55.06 38.99
CA SER A 423 -7.95 53.74 38.95
C SER A 423 -8.82 52.63 38.35
N LYS A 424 -10.15 52.68 38.52
CA LYS A 424 -11.07 51.80 37.78
C LYS A 424 -10.96 52.01 36.26
N LYS A 425 -10.83 53.27 35.81
CA LYS A 425 -10.70 53.60 34.38
C LYS A 425 -9.38 53.08 33.83
N THR A 426 -8.25 53.34 34.49
CA THR A 426 -6.95 52.81 34.02
C THR A 426 -6.94 51.29 33.95
N ILE A 427 -7.50 50.59 34.95
CA ILE A 427 -7.64 49.12 34.94
C ILE A 427 -8.55 48.65 33.79
N ASN A 428 -9.65 49.36 33.51
CA ASN A 428 -10.53 49.03 32.39
C ASN A 428 -9.85 49.24 31.03
N ASP A 429 -9.09 50.33 30.89
CA ASP A 429 -8.37 50.67 29.65
C ASP A 429 -7.18 49.73 29.41
N GLU A 430 -6.53 49.24 30.47
CA GLU A 430 -5.53 48.16 30.43
C GLU A 430 -6.17 46.83 30.05
N ARG A 431 -7.36 46.54 30.60
CA ARG A 431 -8.13 45.33 30.24
C ARG A 431 -8.58 45.34 28.79
N SER A 432 -9.00 46.48 28.23
CA SER A 432 -9.32 46.63 26.80
C SER A 432 -8.09 46.31 25.95
N ARG A 433 -6.97 46.97 26.21
CA ARG A 433 -5.69 46.72 25.51
C ARG A 433 -5.21 45.26 25.61
N SER A 434 -5.42 44.62 26.75
CA SER A 434 -5.10 43.18 26.92
C SER A 434 -6.06 42.28 26.15
N ASN A 435 -7.36 42.58 26.12
CA ASN A 435 -8.33 41.89 25.28
C ASN A 435 -7.99 42.02 23.78
N GLU A 436 -7.71 43.24 23.32
CA GLU A 436 -7.29 43.54 21.95
C GLU A 436 -6.05 42.71 21.56
N GLN A 437 -5.03 42.66 22.43
CA GLN A 437 -3.84 41.82 22.22
C GLN A 437 -4.15 40.30 22.19
N ILE A 438 -5.10 39.84 23.01
CA ILE A 438 -5.54 38.43 23.01
C ILE A 438 -6.28 38.09 21.71
N GLU A 439 -7.16 38.96 21.23
CA GLU A 439 -7.87 38.79 19.94
C GLU A 439 -6.89 38.81 18.77
N ASP A 440 -5.90 39.70 18.79
CA ASP A 440 -4.83 39.81 17.79
C ASP A 440 -3.93 38.54 17.77
N LEU A 441 -3.66 37.94 18.93
CA LEU A 441 -2.93 36.67 19.07
C LEU A 441 -3.79 35.46 18.66
N GLN A 442 -5.09 35.45 18.96
CA GLN A 442 -6.02 34.41 18.49
C GLN A 442 -6.15 34.42 16.97
N TYR A 443 -6.23 35.60 16.34
CA TYR A 443 -6.24 35.75 14.89
C TYR A 443 -4.94 35.24 14.25
N LYS A 444 -3.77 35.57 14.83
CA LYS A 444 -2.48 35.04 14.39
C LYS A 444 -2.42 33.51 14.52
N LEU A 445 -2.85 32.95 15.66
CA LEU A 445 -2.91 31.51 15.89
C LEU A 445 -3.83 30.79 14.88
N ALA A 446 -5.02 31.32 14.62
CA ALA A 446 -5.95 30.78 13.64
C ALA A 446 -5.37 30.78 12.21
N ASN A 447 -4.66 31.84 11.82
CA ASN A 447 -3.96 31.89 10.54
C ASN A 447 -2.82 30.86 10.46
N CYS A 448 -2.08 30.64 11.54
CA CYS A 448 -1.06 29.57 11.62
C CYS A 448 -1.69 28.17 11.54
N MET A 449 -2.84 27.94 12.17
CA MET A 449 -3.59 26.68 12.07
C MET A 449 -4.08 26.42 10.65
N ASN A 450 -4.73 27.40 10.02
CA ASN A 450 -5.17 27.31 8.61
C ASN A 450 -4.01 27.03 7.64
N ALA A 451 -2.84 27.62 7.89
CA ALA A 451 -1.62 27.37 7.11
C ALA A 451 -1.05 25.96 7.33
N LEU A 452 -1.14 25.42 8.55
CA LEU A 452 -0.77 24.04 8.87
C LEU A 452 -1.71 23.04 8.18
N GLU A 453 -3.02 23.21 8.31
CA GLU A 453 -4.04 22.35 7.68
C GLU A 453 -3.89 22.34 6.15
N SER A 454 -3.57 23.48 5.53
CA SER A 454 -3.22 23.55 4.11
C SER A 454 -1.99 22.72 3.75
N LYS A 455 -0.99 22.62 4.63
CA LYS A 455 0.22 21.81 4.42
C LYS A 455 -0.01 20.34 4.70
N ASP A 456 -0.83 19.99 5.68
CA ASP A 456 -1.24 18.60 5.91
C ASP A 456 -2.05 18.05 4.72
N GLN A 457 -2.90 18.88 4.10
CA GLN A 457 -3.61 18.52 2.87
C GLN A 457 -2.67 18.40 1.65
N GLU A 458 -1.64 19.24 1.52
CA GLU A 458 -0.58 19.07 0.51
C GLU A 458 0.19 17.76 0.72
N LEU A 459 0.56 17.43 1.95
CA LEU A 459 1.27 16.19 2.30
C LEU A 459 0.40 14.95 2.01
N LEU A 460 -0.89 14.98 2.34
CA LEU A 460 -1.83 13.89 2.03
C LEU A 460 -2.00 13.70 0.51
N ASN A 461 -2.04 14.78 -0.26
CA ASN A 461 -2.08 14.72 -1.72
C ASN A 461 -0.79 14.11 -2.30
N LEU A 462 0.38 14.51 -1.78
CA LEU A 462 1.68 13.97 -2.19
C LEU A 462 1.84 12.49 -1.80
N GLN A 463 1.39 12.10 -0.61
CA GLN A 463 1.37 10.69 -0.17
C GLN A 463 0.47 9.84 -1.07
N SER A 464 -0.69 10.37 -1.46
CA SER A 464 -1.62 9.71 -2.39
C SER A 464 -1.00 9.54 -3.78
N ALA A 465 -0.33 10.59 -4.30
CA ALA A 465 0.38 10.54 -5.57
C ALA A 465 1.57 9.56 -5.54
N LEU A 466 2.34 9.51 -4.45
CA LEU A 466 3.41 8.51 -4.26
C LEU A 466 2.85 7.08 -4.25
N GLY A 467 1.74 6.83 -3.55
CA GLY A 467 1.06 5.53 -3.57
C GLY A 467 0.63 5.10 -4.98
N GLN A 468 0.12 6.06 -5.78
CA GLN A 468 -0.19 5.83 -7.20
C GLN A 468 1.07 5.53 -8.02
N TYR A 469 2.16 6.28 -7.83
CA TYR A 469 3.43 6.04 -8.51
C TYR A 469 4.04 4.66 -8.22
N TYR A 470 3.93 4.16 -6.98
CA TYR A 470 4.37 2.80 -6.65
C TYR A 470 3.50 1.75 -7.37
N ALA A 471 2.17 1.90 -7.34
CA ALA A 471 1.25 0.99 -8.04
C ALA A 471 1.45 1.01 -9.58
N GLU A 472 1.68 2.18 -10.17
CA GLU A 472 2.02 2.31 -11.59
C GLU A 472 3.38 1.68 -11.93
N SER A 473 4.38 1.81 -11.05
CA SER A 473 5.69 1.17 -11.23
C SER A 473 5.58 -0.35 -11.19
N GLU A 474 4.85 -0.90 -10.22
CA GLU A 474 4.60 -2.34 -10.05
C GLU A 474 3.76 -2.93 -11.19
N ALA A 475 2.78 -2.18 -11.71
CA ALA A 475 2.02 -2.55 -12.90
C ALA A 475 2.89 -2.52 -14.18
N LYS A 476 3.77 -1.53 -14.31
CA LYS A 476 4.72 -1.40 -15.42
C LYS A 476 5.78 -2.50 -15.41
N GLU A 477 6.20 -2.96 -14.23
CA GLU A 477 7.11 -4.10 -14.07
C GLU A 477 6.46 -5.39 -14.60
N ARG A 478 5.24 -5.72 -14.16
CA ARG A 478 4.47 -6.86 -14.67
C ARG A 478 4.24 -6.80 -16.19
N LEU A 479 3.92 -5.64 -16.73
CA LEU A 479 3.80 -5.44 -18.19
C LEU A 479 5.15 -5.60 -18.92
N GLY A 480 6.28 -5.39 -18.24
CA GLY A 480 7.61 -5.70 -18.73
C GLY A 480 7.86 -7.21 -18.82
N ASP A 481 7.46 -7.96 -17.79
CA ASP A 481 7.57 -9.42 -17.74
C ASP A 481 6.66 -10.10 -18.78
N ASP A 482 5.39 -9.67 -18.88
CA ASP A 482 4.46 -10.15 -19.93
C ASP A 482 5.03 -9.93 -21.33
N LEU A 483 5.67 -8.78 -21.57
CA LEU A 483 6.30 -8.43 -22.84
C LEU A 483 7.57 -9.27 -23.07
N ALA A 484 8.35 -9.58 -22.03
CA ALA A 484 9.48 -10.50 -22.10
C ALA A 484 9.05 -11.94 -22.42
N MET A 485 8.03 -12.46 -21.73
CA MET A 485 7.44 -13.77 -22.00
C MET A 485 6.86 -13.85 -23.43
N ALA A 486 6.15 -12.83 -23.89
CA ALA A 486 5.63 -12.75 -25.26
C ALA A 486 6.76 -12.74 -26.31
N ARG A 487 7.87 -12.03 -26.05
CA ARG A 487 9.06 -12.06 -26.91
C ARG A 487 9.72 -13.44 -26.94
N GLU A 488 9.84 -14.11 -25.79
CA GLU A 488 10.45 -15.44 -25.71
C GLU A 488 9.57 -16.49 -26.42
N ALA A 489 8.25 -16.43 -26.25
CA ALA A 489 7.28 -17.26 -26.97
C ALA A 489 7.35 -17.04 -28.50
N LEU A 490 7.46 -15.78 -28.95
CA LEU A 490 7.64 -15.43 -30.36
C LEU A 490 8.98 -15.93 -30.90
N ALA A 491 10.07 -15.86 -30.10
CA ALA A 491 11.36 -16.40 -30.47
C ALA A 491 11.29 -17.94 -30.65
N LYS A 492 10.72 -18.66 -29.67
CA LYS A 492 10.47 -20.11 -29.72
C LYS A 492 9.65 -20.51 -30.96
N LEU A 493 8.56 -19.79 -31.23
CA LEU A 493 7.73 -20.01 -32.42
C LEU A 493 8.53 -19.77 -33.71
N SER A 494 9.30 -18.68 -33.80
CA SER A 494 10.13 -18.37 -34.96
C SER A 494 11.19 -19.43 -35.24
N GLU A 495 11.77 -20.04 -34.21
CA GLU A 495 12.74 -21.12 -34.37
C GLU A 495 12.06 -22.43 -34.80
N SER A 496 10.92 -22.77 -34.22
CA SER A 496 10.11 -23.92 -34.67
C SER A 496 9.71 -23.80 -36.15
N LEU A 497 9.43 -22.58 -36.61
CA LEU A 497 9.10 -22.27 -38.01
C LEU A 497 10.33 -22.38 -38.92
N LYS A 498 11.53 -21.98 -38.47
CA LYS A 498 12.79 -22.24 -39.21
C LYS A 498 13.05 -23.74 -39.35
N VAL A 499 12.92 -24.51 -38.27
CA VAL A 499 13.12 -25.96 -38.27
C VAL A 499 12.11 -26.66 -39.19
N ALA A 500 10.83 -26.27 -39.13
CA ALA A 500 9.80 -26.77 -40.04
C ALA A 500 10.12 -26.46 -41.51
N ASN A 501 10.52 -25.23 -41.83
CA ASN A 501 10.92 -24.84 -43.19
C ASN A 501 12.17 -25.60 -43.69
N GLN A 502 13.15 -25.84 -42.82
CA GLN A 502 14.32 -26.67 -43.13
C GLN A 502 13.91 -28.11 -43.43
N GLY A 503 12.99 -28.69 -42.64
CA GLY A 503 12.43 -30.02 -42.88
C GLY A 503 11.66 -30.13 -44.19
N ILE A 504 10.84 -29.13 -44.52
CA ILE A 504 10.14 -29.03 -45.82
C ILE A 504 11.14 -29.00 -46.97
N GLU A 505 12.21 -28.22 -46.87
CA GLU A 505 13.24 -28.13 -47.90
C GLU A 505 14.14 -29.38 -47.99
N ILE A 506 14.29 -30.17 -46.92
CA ILE A 506 14.91 -31.51 -46.99
C ILE A 506 13.99 -32.46 -47.75
N SER A 507 12.72 -32.58 -47.34
CA SER A 507 11.74 -33.47 -47.99
C SER A 507 11.49 -33.10 -49.45
N ARG A 508 11.61 -31.82 -49.80
CA ARG A 508 11.59 -31.32 -51.18
C ARG A 508 12.76 -31.89 -52.00
N ARG A 509 13.99 -31.86 -51.49
CA ARG A 509 15.17 -32.43 -52.18
C ARG A 509 15.05 -33.94 -52.34
N GLU A 510 14.58 -34.63 -51.31
CA GLU A 510 14.30 -36.07 -51.37
C GLU A 510 13.26 -36.40 -52.45
N LYS A 511 12.17 -35.63 -52.52
CA LYS A 511 11.17 -35.73 -53.59
C LYS A 511 11.79 -35.50 -54.97
N ASP A 512 12.56 -34.43 -55.14
CA ASP A 512 13.15 -34.08 -56.43
C ASP A 512 14.19 -35.14 -56.88
N GLU A 513 14.91 -35.76 -55.95
CA GLU A 513 15.78 -36.93 -56.21
C GLU A 513 14.97 -38.18 -56.61
N VAL A 514 13.84 -38.45 -55.94
CA VAL A 514 12.91 -39.55 -56.31
C VAL A 514 12.30 -39.31 -57.68
N VAL A 515 11.93 -38.07 -58.02
CA VAL A 515 11.45 -37.69 -59.37
C VAL A 515 12.54 -37.87 -60.42
N ALA A 516 13.80 -37.51 -60.11
CA ALA A 516 14.92 -37.75 -61.01
C ALA A 516 15.14 -39.25 -61.27
N LYS A 517 15.16 -40.08 -60.22
CA LYS A 517 15.24 -41.55 -60.29
C LYS A 517 14.09 -42.16 -61.07
N LEU A 518 12.85 -41.69 -60.86
CA LEU A 518 11.69 -42.12 -61.64
C LEU A 518 11.87 -41.81 -63.13
N SER A 519 12.26 -40.57 -63.47
CA SER A 519 12.49 -40.18 -64.88
C SER A 519 13.61 -40.98 -65.56
N GLN A 520 14.59 -41.49 -64.80
CA GLN A 520 15.62 -42.39 -65.30
C GLN A 520 15.07 -43.80 -65.54
N ALA A 521 14.29 -44.33 -64.61
CA ALA A 521 13.62 -45.63 -64.77
C ALA A 521 12.63 -45.63 -65.96
N GLU A 522 11.86 -44.55 -66.13
CA GLU A 522 10.95 -44.36 -67.28
C GLU A 522 11.70 -44.34 -68.62
N LYS A 523 12.85 -43.66 -68.70
CA LYS A 523 13.72 -43.66 -69.89
C LYS A 523 14.22 -45.07 -70.20
N MET A 524 14.83 -45.75 -69.22
CA MET A 524 15.32 -47.13 -69.40
C MET A 524 14.20 -48.11 -69.79
N LEU A 525 12.99 -47.94 -69.25
CA LEU A 525 11.82 -48.73 -69.61
C LEU A 525 11.32 -48.41 -71.04
N ALA A 526 11.41 -47.16 -71.49
CA ALA A 526 11.10 -46.77 -72.86
C ALA A 526 12.17 -47.27 -73.86
N ASP A 527 13.45 -47.26 -73.48
CA ASP A 527 14.56 -47.84 -74.26
C ASP A 527 14.42 -49.37 -74.35
N GLY A 528 14.06 -50.03 -73.24
CA GLY A 528 13.76 -51.46 -73.17
C GLY A 528 12.58 -51.83 -74.06
N LYS A 529 11.45 -51.11 -73.98
CA LYS A 529 10.29 -51.30 -74.89
C LYS A 529 10.66 -51.13 -76.36
N ARG A 530 11.42 -50.07 -76.71
CA ARG A 530 11.92 -49.85 -78.08
C ARG A 530 12.89 -50.94 -78.56
N SER A 531 13.58 -51.61 -77.64
CA SER A 531 14.48 -52.73 -77.97
C SER A 531 13.72 -54.04 -78.12
N LEU A 532 12.72 -54.30 -77.26
CA LEU A 532 11.81 -55.44 -77.38
C LEU A 532 11.00 -55.38 -78.68
N GLN A 533 10.45 -54.23 -79.05
CA GLN A 533 9.71 -54.07 -80.32
C GLN A 533 10.59 -54.44 -81.52
N LYS A 534 11.85 -53.98 -81.57
CA LYS A 534 12.78 -54.36 -82.65
C LYS A 534 13.03 -55.87 -82.70
N LEU A 535 13.23 -56.51 -81.55
CA LEU A 535 13.43 -57.95 -81.47
C LEU A 535 12.16 -58.73 -81.86
N GLU A 536 10.97 -58.19 -81.59
CA GLU A 536 9.68 -58.76 -82.01
C GLU A 536 9.47 -58.59 -83.52
N ASP A 537 9.75 -57.41 -84.07
CA ASP A 537 9.75 -57.12 -85.50
C ASP A 537 10.72 -58.07 -86.24
N ASP A 538 11.95 -58.21 -85.76
CA ASP A 538 12.95 -59.13 -86.33
C ASP A 538 12.57 -60.61 -86.15
N ASN A 539 11.95 -61.00 -85.03
CA ASN A 539 11.42 -62.35 -84.85
C ASN A 539 10.27 -62.64 -85.83
N SER A 540 9.40 -61.66 -86.10
CA SER A 540 8.32 -61.79 -87.09
C SER A 540 8.88 -61.95 -88.51
N ARG A 541 9.94 -61.20 -88.87
CA ARG A 541 10.67 -61.33 -90.14
C ARG A 541 11.31 -62.71 -90.29
N LEU A 542 11.96 -63.21 -89.23
CA LEU A 542 12.57 -64.54 -89.22
C LEU A 542 11.52 -65.65 -89.33
N ARG A 543 10.37 -65.54 -88.67
CA ARG A 543 9.23 -66.46 -88.84
C ARG A 543 8.72 -66.44 -90.27
N HIS A 544 8.49 -65.26 -90.85
CA HIS A 544 8.01 -65.13 -92.23
C HIS A 544 9.02 -65.67 -93.25
N ALA A 545 10.33 -65.47 -93.04
CA ALA A 545 11.38 -66.03 -93.88
C ALA A 545 11.46 -67.57 -93.76
N LEU A 546 11.26 -68.12 -92.56
CA LEU A 546 11.17 -69.57 -92.32
C LEU A 546 9.90 -70.17 -92.95
N GLU A 547 8.78 -69.45 -92.91
CA GLU A 547 7.53 -69.87 -93.56
C GLU A 547 7.66 -69.82 -95.09
N GLN A 548 8.36 -68.82 -95.64
CA GLN A 548 8.72 -68.77 -97.07
C GLN A 548 9.66 -69.90 -97.51
N SER A 549 10.65 -70.27 -96.69
CA SER A 549 11.53 -71.40 -97.02
C SER A 549 10.79 -72.75 -96.88
N MET A 550 9.97 -72.92 -95.84
CA MET A 550 9.14 -74.12 -95.65
C MET A 550 8.11 -74.29 -96.77
N THR A 551 7.41 -73.23 -97.18
CA THR A 551 6.49 -73.29 -98.34
C THR A 551 7.21 -73.54 -99.66
N THR A 552 8.44 -73.03 -99.83
CA THR A 552 9.28 -73.34 -100.99
C THR A 552 9.68 -74.82 -101.02
N VAL A 553 10.14 -75.38 -99.89
CA VAL A 553 10.50 -76.80 -99.75
C VAL A 553 9.28 -77.70 -99.98
N ASN A 554 8.13 -77.38 -99.37
CA ASN A 554 6.89 -78.13 -99.54
C ASN A 554 6.43 -78.14 -101.01
N ARG A 555 6.53 -77.00 -101.72
CA ARG A 555 6.23 -76.95 -103.17
C ARG A 555 7.20 -77.81 -103.97
N MET A 556 8.51 -77.72 -103.72
CA MET A 556 9.51 -78.55 -104.39
C MET A 556 9.30 -80.06 -104.16
N SER A 557 8.80 -80.45 -102.99
CA SER A 557 8.44 -81.85 -102.69
C SER A 557 7.15 -82.30 -103.39
N LEU A 558 6.18 -81.40 -103.59
CA LEU A 558 4.94 -81.73 -104.33
C LEU A 558 5.16 -81.83 -105.84
N ASP A 559 6.11 -81.05 -106.39
CA ASP A 559 6.47 -81.09 -107.80
C ASP A 559 7.28 -82.36 -108.17
N SER A 560 8.03 -82.95 -107.23
CA SER A 560 8.78 -84.20 -107.47
C SER A 560 7.88 -85.43 -107.56
N ASP A 561 6.82 -85.50 -106.75
CA ASP A 561 6.01 -86.71 -106.62
C ASP A 561 5.05 -86.93 -107.81
N ASN A 562 4.74 -85.87 -108.56
CA ASN A 562 3.81 -85.90 -109.70
C ASN A 562 4.49 -86.16 -111.06
N SER A 563 5.81 -86.34 -111.14
CA SER A 563 6.56 -86.28 -112.42
C SER A 563 7.42 -87.52 -112.74
N VAL A 564 6.80 -88.71 -112.85
CA VAL A 564 7.47 -89.89 -113.41
C VAL A 564 7.78 -89.67 -114.90
N ASP A 565 9.06 -89.74 -115.30
CA ASP A 565 9.48 -89.53 -116.70
C ASP A 565 8.78 -90.52 -117.64
N ARG A 566 7.94 -89.97 -118.53
CA ARG A 566 7.22 -90.68 -119.60
C ARG A 566 8.10 -91.64 -120.40
N ARG A 567 9.39 -91.34 -120.58
CA ARG A 567 10.36 -92.20 -121.27
C ARG A 567 10.65 -93.50 -120.51
N ILE A 568 10.69 -93.44 -119.17
CA ILE A 568 10.80 -94.64 -118.32
C ILE A 568 9.51 -95.46 -118.42
N VAL A 569 8.34 -94.81 -118.35
CA VAL A 569 7.02 -95.47 -118.46
C VAL A 569 6.88 -96.22 -119.79
N ILE A 570 7.21 -95.57 -120.91
CA ILE A 570 7.20 -96.17 -122.25
C ILE A 570 8.19 -97.33 -122.32
N LYS A 571 9.42 -97.16 -121.80
CA LYS A 571 10.44 -98.21 -121.86
C LYS A 571 10.02 -99.45 -121.06
N LEU A 572 9.41 -99.27 -119.88
CA LEU A 572 8.86 -100.36 -119.07
C LEU A 572 7.76 -101.11 -119.82
N LEU A 573 6.75 -100.42 -120.35
CA LEU A 573 5.69 -101.00 -121.19
C LEU A 573 6.26 -101.80 -122.37
N VAL A 574 7.20 -101.21 -123.12
CA VAL A 574 7.87 -101.88 -124.24
C VAL A 574 8.62 -103.14 -123.78
N THR A 575 9.35 -103.09 -122.65
CA THR A 575 10.02 -104.29 -122.12
C THR A 575 9.06 -105.36 -121.60
N TYR A 576 7.87 -104.99 -121.12
CA TYR A 576 6.85 -105.94 -120.66
C TYR A 576 6.31 -106.77 -121.84
N PHE A 577 5.93 -106.11 -122.94
CA PHE A 577 5.50 -106.81 -124.16
C PHE A 577 6.65 -107.58 -124.83
N GLN A 578 7.85 -106.98 -124.95
CA GLN A 578 9.00 -107.63 -125.60
C GLN A 578 9.50 -108.88 -124.85
N ARG A 579 9.41 -108.90 -123.52
CA ARG A 579 9.82 -110.06 -122.70
C ARG A 579 8.63 -110.98 -122.39
N ASN A 580 7.72 -111.13 -123.35
CA ASN A 580 6.58 -112.05 -123.34
C ASN A 580 5.78 -111.99 -122.03
N HIS A 581 5.38 -110.78 -121.62
CA HIS A 581 4.60 -110.49 -120.41
C HIS A 581 5.33 -110.83 -119.09
N SER A 582 6.65 -110.65 -119.02
CA SER A 582 7.45 -110.92 -117.80
C SER A 582 6.91 -110.21 -116.55
N LYS A 583 6.60 -111.03 -115.53
CA LYS A 583 6.06 -110.59 -114.23
C LYS A 583 6.98 -109.63 -113.49
N GLU A 584 8.30 -109.78 -113.61
CA GLU A 584 9.29 -108.90 -112.97
C GLU A 584 9.17 -107.45 -113.46
N VAL A 585 8.91 -107.26 -114.76
CA VAL A 585 8.72 -105.93 -115.35
C VAL A 585 7.40 -105.32 -114.87
N LEU A 586 6.36 -106.13 -114.71
CA LEU A 586 5.07 -105.69 -114.16
C LEU A 586 5.18 -105.29 -112.68
N ASP A 587 5.87 -106.08 -111.85
CA ASP A 587 6.16 -105.72 -110.44
C ASP A 587 7.06 -104.48 -110.31
N LEU A 588 7.94 -104.22 -111.28
CA LEU A 588 8.73 -102.98 -111.34
C LEU A 588 7.87 -101.77 -111.75
N MET A 589 6.99 -101.93 -112.75
CA MET A 589 6.01 -100.90 -113.15
C MET A 589 5.11 -100.52 -111.98
N VAL A 590 4.53 -101.50 -111.29
CA VAL A 590 3.65 -101.28 -110.14
C VAL A 590 4.32 -100.43 -109.07
N ARG A 591 5.59 -100.71 -108.75
CA ARG A 591 6.37 -99.97 -107.73
C ARG A 591 6.83 -98.58 -108.18
N MET A 592 7.05 -98.35 -109.48
CA MET A 592 7.51 -97.06 -110.04
C MET A 592 6.37 -96.13 -110.51
N LEU A 593 5.16 -96.66 -110.71
CA LEU A 593 3.99 -95.93 -111.21
C LEU A 593 2.85 -95.85 -110.19
N GLY A 594 2.96 -96.52 -109.04
CA GLY A 594 1.93 -96.54 -108.01
C GLY A 594 0.65 -97.26 -108.43
N PHE A 595 0.73 -98.24 -109.34
CA PHE A 595 -0.44 -99.07 -109.67
C PHE A 595 -0.90 -99.89 -108.46
N SER A 596 -2.19 -100.17 -108.37
CA SER A 596 -2.70 -101.09 -107.35
C SER A 596 -2.41 -102.56 -107.69
N GLU A 597 -2.54 -103.44 -106.69
CA GLU A 597 -2.46 -104.88 -106.91
C GLU A 597 -3.65 -105.39 -107.76
N GLU A 598 -4.79 -104.67 -107.81
CA GLU A 598 -5.87 -105.00 -108.76
C GLU A 598 -5.48 -104.70 -110.21
N ASP A 599 -4.78 -103.59 -110.48
CA ASP A 599 -4.32 -103.26 -111.84
C ASP A 599 -3.22 -104.23 -112.32
N LYS A 600 -2.35 -104.64 -111.41
CA LYS A 600 -1.38 -105.73 -111.65
C LYS A 600 -2.09 -107.04 -112.02
N GLN A 601 -3.17 -107.39 -111.33
CA GLN A 601 -3.98 -108.57 -111.68
C GLN A 601 -4.69 -108.40 -113.03
N ARG A 602 -5.32 -107.24 -113.29
CA ARG A 602 -5.97 -106.93 -114.59
C ARG A 602 -5.01 -107.08 -115.77
N ILE A 603 -3.76 -106.63 -115.64
CA ILE A 603 -2.74 -106.73 -116.70
C ILE A 603 -2.19 -108.17 -116.81
N GLY A 604 -2.04 -108.89 -115.69
CA GLY A 604 -1.47 -110.24 -115.66
C GLY A 604 -2.39 -111.37 -116.15
N SER A 605 -3.72 -111.25 -116.01
CA SER A 605 -4.66 -112.36 -116.25
C SER A 605 -5.05 -112.62 -117.71
N ALA A 606 -4.56 -111.85 -118.68
CA ALA A 606 -5.08 -111.80 -120.05
C ALA A 606 -4.81 -113.02 -120.96
N GLN A 607 -4.15 -114.09 -120.47
CA GLN A 607 -3.82 -115.29 -121.28
C GLN A 607 -4.24 -116.64 -120.69
N SER A 608 -4.71 -116.74 -119.44
CA SER A 608 -4.91 -118.05 -118.78
C SER A 608 -6.28 -118.72 -119.02
N ASN A 609 -7.23 -118.07 -119.69
CA ASN A 609 -8.63 -118.50 -119.76
C ASN A 609 -9.04 -119.12 -121.12
N VAL A 610 -8.35 -120.19 -121.53
CA VAL A 610 -8.85 -121.12 -122.56
C VAL A 610 -8.89 -122.52 -121.96
N GLY A 611 -10.07 -123.01 -121.58
CA GLY A 611 -10.26 -124.41 -121.16
C GLY A 611 -10.92 -124.70 -119.80
N LYS A 612 -11.77 -123.82 -119.26
CA LYS A 612 -12.69 -124.18 -118.16
C LYS A 612 -14.15 -124.03 -118.58
N SER A 613 -14.98 -125.00 -118.21
CA SER A 613 -16.38 -125.09 -118.64
C SER A 613 -17.33 -124.44 -117.64
N PHE A 614 -18.48 -123.98 -118.13
CA PHE A 614 -19.51 -123.26 -117.36
C PHE A 614 -20.05 -124.06 -116.15
N ALA A 615 -19.99 -125.39 -116.19
CA ALA A 615 -20.46 -126.26 -115.12
C ALA A 615 -19.68 -126.09 -113.80
N ASP A 616 -18.36 -125.96 -113.84
CA ASP A 616 -17.52 -125.83 -112.62
C ASP A 616 -17.84 -124.54 -111.86
N LEU A 617 -18.00 -123.42 -112.59
CA LEU A 617 -18.29 -122.10 -112.03
C LEU A 617 -19.64 -122.04 -111.30
N TRP A 618 -20.59 -122.90 -111.66
CA TRP A 618 -21.88 -123.00 -110.97
C TRP A 618 -21.80 -123.83 -109.67
N VAL A 619 -20.90 -124.82 -109.62
CA VAL A 619 -20.64 -125.60 -108.39
C VAL A 619 -19.90 -124.75 -107.36
N ASP A 620 -18.87 -124.01 -107.78
CA ASP A 620 -18.14 -123.07 -106.90
C ASP A 620 -19.07 -121.97 -106.34
N PHE A 621 -20.02 -121.47 -107.13
CA PHE A 621 -21.00 -120.48 -106.68
C PHE A 621 -21.89 -121.03 -105.55
N LEU A 622 -22.46 -122.23 -105.74
CA LEU A 622 -23.35 -122.86 -104.75
C LEU A 622 -22.62 -123.21 -103.44
N LEU A 623 -21.37 -123.69 -103.53
CA LEU A 623 -20.54 -123.94 -102.35
C LEU A 623 -20.26 -122.63 -101.60
N LYS A 624 -19.90 -121.55 -102.31
CA LYS A 624 -19.57 -120.27 -101.71
C LYS A 624 -20.76 -119.59 -101.04
N GLU A 625 -21.97 -119.67 -101.61
CA GLU A 625 -23.18 -119.11 -100.99
C GLU A 625 -23.60 -119.84 -99.70
N THR A 626 -23.10 -121.07 -99.48
CA THR A 626 -23.23 -121.77 -98.19
C THR A 626 -22.13 -121.39 -97.19
N GLU A 627 -20.88 -121.21 -97.61
CA GLU A 627 -19.77 -120.88 -96.69
C GLU A 627 -19.89 -119.47 -96.08
N GLU A 628 -20.34 -118.48 -96.86
CA GLU A 628 -20.44 -117.09 -96.38
C GLU A 628 -21.50 -116.90 -95.27
N ARG A 629 -22.55 -117.74 -95.25
CA ARG A 629 -23.59 -117.73 -94.20
C ARG A 629 -23.13 -118.28 -92.84
N GLU A 630 -22.06 -119.08 -92.80
CA GLU A 630 -21.44 -119.54 -91.56
C GLU A 630 -20.45 -118.48 -91.03
N LYS A 631 -19.60 -117.93 -91.91
CA LYS A 631 -18.57 -116.94 -91.56
C LYS A 631 -19.12 -115.69 -90.85
N GLN A 632 -20.27 -115.17 -91.30
CA GLN A 632 -20.88 -113.98 -90.68
C GLN A 632 -21.30 -114.19 -89.21
N LYS A 633 -21.65 -115.41 -88.80
CA LYS A 633 -21.96 -115.73 -87.39
C LYS A 633 -20.70 -115.82 -86.52
N ALA A 634 -19.57 -116.22 -87.10
CA ALA A 634 -18.30 -116.33 -86.38
C ALA A 634 -17.66 -114.95 -86.11
N SER A 635 -17.76 -114.00 -87.05
CA SER A 635 -17.18 -112.66 -86.90
C SER A 635 -17.81 -111.84 -85.76
N GLU A 636 -19.10 -112.03 -85.48
CA GLU A 636 -19.81 -111.25 -84.46
C GLU A 636 -19.43 -111.64 -83.02
N ALA A 637 -18.94 -112.87 -82.83
CA ALA A 637 -18.46 -113.36 -81.52
C ALA A 637 -17.08 -112.81 -81.12
N ALA A 638 -16.22 -112.47 -82.10
CA ALA A 638 -14.83 -112.08 -81.84
C ALA A 638 -14.68 -110.65 -81.27
N ALA A 639 -15.66 -109.76 -81.48
CA ALA A 639 -15.56 -108.33 -81.20
C ALA A 639 -15.70 -107.93 -79.71
N ARG A 640 -15.49 -108.85 -78.75
CA ARG A 640 -15.77 -108.65 -77.30
C ARG A 640 -14.57 -108.85 -76.35
N LEU A 641 -13.34 -108.95 -76.86
CA LEU A 641 -12.18 -109.42 -76.07
C LEU A 641 -10.88 -108.59 -76.20
N SER A 642 -10.95 -107.28 -76.47
CA SER A 642 -9.76 -106.42 -76.59
C SER A 642 -9.86 -105.11 -75.78
N HIS A 643 -10.00 -105.21 -74.47
CA HIS A 643 -10.06 -104.05 -73.58
C HIS A 643 -9.44 -104.32 -72.19
N GLU A 644 -8.11 -104.43 -72.10
CA GLU A 644 -7.32 -104.18 -70.87
C GLU A 644 -5.79 -104.11 -71.15
N GLU A 645 -5.03 -103.75 -70.10
CA GLU A 645 -3.56 -103.51 -70.00
C GLU A 645 -3.01 -102.17 -70.60
N ASN A 646 -2.32 -101.25 -69.88
CA ASN A 646 -1.28 -101.26 -68.80
C ASN A 646 0.17 -101.47 -69.32
N GLN A 647 1.25 -100.85 -68.81
CA GLN A 647 1.46 -99.75 -67.83
C GLN A 647 2.94 -99.24 -67.84
N THR A 648 3.20 -98.02 -67.31
CA THR A 648 4.52 -97.55 -66.74
C THR A 648 5.76 -97.44 -67.67
N THR A 649 6.89 -96.75 -67.42
CA THR A 649 7.49 -95.85 -66.37
C THR A 649 8.73 -95.14 -67.01
N SER A 650 9.38 -94.07 -66.54
CA SER A 650 9.06 -92.89 -65.69
C SER A 650 10.32 -91.97 -65.57
N ARG A 651 10.17 -90.72 -65.08
CA ARG A 651 11.24 -89.70 -64.78
C ARG A 651 11.97 -89.09 -65.99
N SER A 652 12.31 -87.81 -66.10
CA SER A 652 11.95 -86.52 -65.44
C SER A 652 12.43 -85.37 -66.41
N ALA A 653 12.32 -84.05 -66.21
CA ALA A 653 12.00 -83.19 -65.05
C ALA A 653 11.53 -81.76 -65.48
N SER A 654 11.24 -80.93 -64.47
CA SER A 654 11.24 -79.45 -64.46
C SER A 654 10.04 -78.64 -64.99
N ASN A 655 9.60 -77.75 -64.07
CA ASN A 655 9.11 -76.38 -64.23
C ASN A 655 7.59 -76.05 -64.27
N LEU A 656 7.27 -74.98 -63.51
CA LEU A 656 6.08 -74.13 -63.46
C LEU A 656 4.68 -74.78 -63.29
N GLN A 657 4.18 -74.70 -62.06
CA GLN A 657 2.75 -74.73 -61.72
C GLN A 657 2.41 -73.44 -60.95
N ALA A 658 1.26 -72.82 -61.25
CA ALA A 658 0.86 -71.55 -60.64
C ALA A 658 -0.42 -71.70 -59.80
N SER A 659 -0.37 -71.30 -58.52
CA SER A 659 -1.53 -70.75 -57.81
C SER A 659 -1.16 -69.98 -56.54
N GLN A 660 -1.94 -68.94 -56.27
CA GLN A 660 -2.34 -68.37 -54.97
C GLN A 660 -1.59 -68.83 -53.69
N HIS A 661 -0.78 -67.94 -53.10
CA HIS A 661 -0.87 -67.52 -51.68
C HIS A 661 0.16 -66.42 -51.37
N ILE A 662 -0.25 -65.33 -50.72
CA ILE A 662 0.66 -64.31 -50.14
C ILE A 662 0.07 -63.84 -48.80
N ALA A 663 0.90 -63.72 -47.75
CA ALA A 663 0.51 -63.10 -46.49
C ALA A 663 1.70 -62.50 -45.71
N ASN A 664 1.72 -61.15 -45.64
CA ASN A 664 2.22 -60.34 -44.51
C ASN A 664 3.73 -60.40 -44.12
N PRO A 665 4.25 -59.49 -43.26
CA PRO A 665 3.58 -58.43 -42.48
C PRO A 665 4.16 -57.00 -42.58
N GLY A 666 3.42 -56.02 -42.04
CA GLY A 666 3.90 -54.67 -41.69
C GLY A 666 3.58 -53.57 -42.75
N LEU A 667 3.11 -52.36 -42.40
CA LEU A 667 2.70 -51.81 -41.10
C LEU A 667 1.42 -50.96 -41.28
N SER A 668 0.63 -50.78 -40.22
CA SER A 668 -0.78 -50.33 -40.32
C SER A 668 -0.99 -48.81 -40.37
N THR A 669 -1.97 -48.37 -41.16
CA THR A 669 -2.58 -47.03 -41.08
C THR A 669 -4.11 -47.17 -41.07
N LYS A 670 -4.79 -46.55 -40.09
CA LYS A 670 -6.26 -46.44 -40.06
C LYS A 670 -6.72 -45.14 -39.35
N PRO A 671 -7.63 -44.36 -39.95
CA PRO A 671 -8.45 -43.37 -39.23
C PRO A 671 -9.82 -43.96 -38.85
N HIS A 672 -10.50 -43.42 -37.84
CA HIS A 672 -11.96 -43.59 -37.63
C HIS A 672 -12.58 -42.39 -36.89
N GLN A 673 -13.91 -42.38 -36.80
CA GLN A 673 -14.74 -41.20 -36.51
C GLN A 673 -15.16 -41.06 -35.03
N PHE A 674 -15.78 -39.90 -34.74
CA PHE A 674 -16.83 -39.61 -33.73
C PHE A 674 -17.08 -40.63 -32.60
N ASP A 675 -17.14 -40.12 -31.37
CA ASP A 675 -18.40 -40.14 -30.62
C ASP A 675 -18.47 -39.07 -29.50
N ARG A 676 -19.71 -38.73 -29.09
CA ARG A 676 -20.09 -37.92 -27.90
C ARG A 676 -21.56 -38.25 -27.60
N PRO A 677 -21.95 -38.51 -26.34
CA PRO A 677 -22.22 -37.45 -25.35
C PRO A 677 -21.49 -37.75 -24.00
N ASP A 678 -21.47 -36.92 -22.96
CA ASP A 678 -22.64 -36.46 -22.17
C ASP A 678 -22.50 -35.07 -21.52
N SER A 679 -23.67 -34.45 -21.33
CA SER A 679 -24.05 -33.39 -20.37
C SER A 679 -24.29 -34.01 -18.97
N ASP A 680 -24.41 -33.30 -17.84
CA ASP A 680 -24.42 -31.88 -17.45
C ASP A 680 -24.15 -31.86 -15.93
N GLU A 681 -23.52 -30.82 -15.35
CA GLU A 681 -23.84 -30.34 -13.98
C GLU A 681 -23.39 -28.88 -13.76
N PHE A 682 -24.38 -28.00 -13.50
CA PHE A 682 -24.39 -26.80 -12.62
C PHE A 682 -23.20 -25.79 -12.56
N ARG A 683 -23.40 -24.46 -12.47
CA ARG A 683 -24.52 -23.53 -12.80
C ARG A 683 -24.09 -22.07 -12.49
N MET A 684 -24.46 -21.08 -13.33
CA MET A 684 -25.05 -19.74 -12.96
C MET A 684 -24.31 -18.76 -11.98
N VAL A 685 -24.36 -17.41 -12.04
CA VAL A 685 -25.04 -16.39 -12.90
C VAL A 685 -24.04 -15.22 -13.24
N PRO A 686 -24.35 -13.92 -13.53
CA PRO A 686 -23.82 -13.29 -14.76
C PRO A 686 -22.86 -12.09 -14.57
N LEU A 687 -22.23 -11.68 -15.69
CA LEU A 687 -21.76 -10.30 -15.87
C LEU A 687 -22.87 -9.43 -16.48
N ALA A 688 -23.05 -8.21 -15.97
CA ALA A 688 -23.99 -7.23 -16.51
C ALA A 688 -23.31 -6.27 -17.51
N PRO A 689 -24.02 -5.79 -18.56
CA PRO A 689 -23.43 -4.90 -19.57
C PRO A 689 -23.45 -3.43 -19.11
N MET A 690 -22.28 -2.78 -19.10
CA MET A 690 -22.18 -1.33 -18.90
C MET A 690 -22.35 -0.56 -20.23
N TYR A 691 -23.40 0.25 -20.30
CA TYR A 691 -23.58 1.26 -21.35
C TYR A 691 -22.79 2.55 -21.04
N HIS A 692 -22.56 3.33 -22.08
CA HIS A 692 -21.89 4.66 -22.09
C HIS A 692 -22.64 5.75 -21.26
N PRO A 693 -22.19 7.02 -21.21
CA PRO A 693 -20.83 7.59 -21.46
C PRO A 693 -20.34 8.54 -20.33
N CYS A 694 -19.03 8.80 -20.25
CA CYS A 694 -18.55 9.96 -19.48
C CYS A 694 -18.87 11.29 -20.18
N ARG A 695 -19.49 12.21 -19.43
CA ARG A 695 -19.70 13.62 -19.78
C ARG A 695 -18.82 14.48 -18.88
N ARG A 696 -18.48 15.70 -19.30
CA ARG A 696 -17.64 16.64 -18.53
C ARG A 696 -18.17 16.87 -17.11
N LEU A 697 -17.26 17.07 -16.17
CA LEU A 697 -17.06 18.39 -15.57
C LEU A 697 -15.58 18.79 -15.76
#